data_AF-A0A0E0DVE6-F1
#
_entry.id   AF-A0A0E0DVE6-F1
#
_cell.length_a   1.000
_cell.length_b   1.000
_cell.length_c   1.000
_cell.angle_alpha   90.00
_cell.angle_beta   90.00
_cell.angle_gamma   90.00
#
_symmetry.space_group_name_H-M   'P 1'
#
loop_
_entity.id
_entity.type
_entity.pdbx_description
1 polymer ?
#
loop_
_entity_poly.entity_id
_entity_poly.type
_entity_poly.pdbx_seq_one_letter_code
_entity_poly.pdbx_strand_id
1 'polypeptide(L)'
;MAMATATPAAQNEQQEKGGLDYVYLSGLGNSLSSEAVAGTLPRGQNSPLLCPLGLYAEQLSGTPFTAPRARNLRTWLYRIKPSVTHEPFHPRRPAHPRLIGDFDRITTDTVATPTQLRWRPADVPPHHPPLDFIDGLYTVCGAGSSFLRHGYAIHMYAANKSMDGCAFCNADGDFLIVPQKGKLLITTECGKLLVPPGEIVVIPQGFRFAVDLPDGPSRGYVSEIFGTHFQLPDLGPIGANGLASARDFLSPTAWFEQVHRPGYTIVQKYGGELFTATQDFSPFNVVAWHGNYVPYKYDLSKFCPFNTVLFDHADPSVNTVLTAPTDKPGVALLDFVIFPPRWLVAENTFRPPYYHRNCMSEFMGLIYGIYEAKADGFLPGGASLHSCMTPHGPDTKTYEATISRPDANEPSRLSGTLAFMFESALIPRAVTEPFTRSVSGDGVGDKRRALKDACLSFALFKLLKRRFCGLEVAEAGHQKARDFVVADLLAGDDYERAFRVVELELSFAHDFFCTKYPALFPTSAVLHVARFVSLLAFLKLFYDFTYTASYTAKFFKDISAVDIFSFNDFLFISMILGVEVMQQLSTGYSDWAVVHFVCDYVRRVDKNKKRHGGGFGFRQAVIKRLAARRARTSRHWQNKLGQYSLLYHSSAGNCLSWLTGRLLEPKVVTLPREVKVAVLRSFKESGGRLAVGRSLDSRLRWACDRLLPPSTQLQSDTHWKTRAHTHTVLVWHIATTMCDQLDAAAAADDDKNGADRLVAIRLSGYCAYLLAFVPEILPDHSYTATLVLDAAVQEAREHLVDATAMPDMCKKLRDLGESNGGVRDGILMDGARLGSQLMAASYDSRRRWKLLAEVWAELVLFLAPSDNADAHAESLARGGEFMTHIWALLTHAGILDPTEDNAGWLK
;
A
#
# COMPACT_ATOMS: atom_id res chain seq x y z
N MET A 1 -29.16 -36.58 47.06
CA MET A 1 -29.64 -37.96 46.85
C MET A 1 -29.09 -38.45 45.53
N ALA A 2 -28.39 -39.57 45.55
CA ALA A 2 -27.52 -40.05 44.48
C ALA A 2 -28.28 -40.46 43.21
N MET A 3 -27.78 -40.05 42.04
CA MET A 3 -28.09 -40.71 40.77
C MET A 3 -26.91 -40.60 39.79
N ALA A 4 -26.37 -41.77 39.47
CA ALA A 4 -25.62 -42.20 38.29
C ALA A 4 -24.75 -41.17 37.54
N THR A 5 -23.45 -41.23 37.80
CA THR A 5 -22.38 -40.79 36.91
C THR A 5 -22.34 -41.69 35.67
N ALA A 6 -23.10 -41.35 34.64
CA ALA A 6 -22.84 -41.80 33.27
C ALA A 6 -22.07 -40.70 32.56
N THR A 7 -20.78 -40.92 32.32
CA THR A 7 -19.88 -39.96 31.68
C THR A 7 -20.29 -39.73 30.21
N PRO A 8 -20.69 -38.51 29.79
CA PRO A 8 -21.06 -38.23 28.40
C PRO A 8 -19.88 -38.26 27.41
N ALA A 9 -18.65 -38.28 27.93
CA ALA A 9 -17.42 -38.23 27.14
C ALA A 9 -17.29 -39.41 26.15
N ALA A 10 -17.82 -40.59 26.49
CA ALA A 10 -17.66 -41.79 25.68
C ALA A 10 -18.49 -41.79 24.37
N GLN A 11 -19.57 -41.01 24.30
CA GLN A 11 -20.38 -40.89 23.06
C GLN A 11 -19.81 -39.86 22.09
N ASN A 12 -19.08 -38.84 22.58
CA ASN A 12 -18.42 -37.85 21.72
C ASN A 12 -17.06 -38.33 21.19
N GLU A 13 -16.31 -39.14 21.96
CA GLU A 13 -15.01 -39.68 21.51
C GLU A 13 -15.14 -40.74 20.40
N GLN A 14 -16.28 -41.43 20.28
CA GLN A 14 -16.51 -42.39 19.20
C GLN A 14 -16.76 -41.72 17.83
N GLN A 15 -17.09 -40.42 17.80
CA GLN A 15 -17.29 -39.68 16.56
C GLN A 15 -15.97 -39.17 15.94
N GLU A 16 -14.89 -39.03 16.70
CA GLU A 16 -13.62 -38.46 16.21
C GLU A 16 -12.69 -39.47 15.49
N LYS A 17 -12.97 -40.78 15.55
CA LYS A 17 -12.02 -41.83 15.06
C LYS A 17 -12.51 -42.70 13.90
N GLY A 18 -13.71 -42.48 13.36
CA GLY A 18 -14.20 -43.11 12.12
C GLY A 18 -14.67 -42.04 11.15
N GLY A 19 -14.41 -42.19 9.84
CA GLY A 19 -14.74 -41.19 8.81
C GLY A 19 -16.12 -40.56 9.02
N LEU A 20 -16.13 -39.25 9.31
CA LEU A 20 -17.29 -38.51 9.81
C LEU A 20 -18.34 -38.26 8.74
N ASP A 21 -19.42 -39.05 8.74
CA ASP A 21 -20.70 -38.63 8.15
C ASP A 21 -21.43 -37.74 9.17
N TYR A 22 -21.39 -36.42 8.95
CA TYR A 22 -22.19 -35.46 9.72
C TYR A 22 -23.67 -35.62 9.40
N VAL A 23 -24.52 -35.61 10.43
CA VAL A 23 -25.99 -35.64 10.28
C VAL A 23 -26.54 -34.22 10.20
N TYR A 24 -27.48 -33.99 9.29
CA TYR A 24 -28.10 -32.69 9.06
C TYR A 24 -29.63 -32.77 9.07
N LEU A 25 -30.26 -31.65 9.37
CA LEU A 25 -31.71 -31.44 9.25
C LEU A 25 -32.02 -30.76 7.92
N SER A 26 -33.00 -31.26 7.17
CA SER A 26 -33.35 -30.75 5.85
C SER A 26 -34.53 -29.76 5.87
N GLY A 27 -34.48 -28.74 5.02
CA GLY A 27 -35.61 -27.86 4.71
C GLY A 27 -35.37 -26.39 5.07
N LEU A 28 -35.11 -25.56 4.06
CA LEU A 28 -35.01 -24.11 4.23
C LEU A 28 -36.36 -23.51 4.65
N GLY A 29 -36.35 -22.67 5.70
CA GLY A 29 -37.55 -22.03 6.25
C GLY A 29 -38.34 -22.88 7.25
N ASN A 30 -37.92 -24.13 7.50
CA ASN A 30 -38.54 -24.96 8.53
C ASN A 30 -38.34 -24.37 9.94
N SER A 31 -39.30 -24.63 10.84
CA SER A 31 -39.03 -24.55 12.28
C SER A 31 -38.44 -25.88 12.74
N LEU A 32 -37.12 -25.91 12.85
CA LEU A 32 -36.35 -27.09 13.22
C LEU A 32 -36.21 -27.19 14.75
N SER A 33 -35.84 -28.39 15.21
CA SER A 33 -35.53 -28.68 16.62
C SER A 33 -34.41 -29.71 16.65
N SER A 34 -33.41 -29.49 17.50
CA SER A 34 -32.27 -30.39 17.64
C SER A 34 -31.77 -30.43 19.07
N GLU A 35 -31.43 -31.63 19.53
CA GLU A 35 -30.93 -31.92 20.88
C GLU A 35 -29.68 -32.78 20.76
N ALA A 36 -28.54 -32.30 21.28
CA ALA A 36 -27.35 -33.14 21.44
C ALA A 36 -27.52 -34.14 22.60
N VAL A 37 -28.33 -33.78 23.60
CA VAL A 37 -28.69 -34.63 24.75
C VAL A 37 -30.21 -34.73 24.82
N ALA A 38 -30.77 -35.92 24.59
CA ALA A 38 -32.21 -36.10 24.51
C ALA A 38 -32.96 -35.55 25.75
N GLY A 39 -34.05 -34.82 25.50
CA GLY A 39 -34.89 -34.21 26.54
C GLY A 39 -34.40 -32.85 27.04
N THR A 40 -33.45 -32.20 26.35
CA THR A 40 -32.97 -30.86 26.73
C THR A 40 -33.86 -29.71 26.28
N LEU A 41 -34.67 -29.87 25.21
CA LEU A 41 -35.66 -28.87 24.85
C LEU A 41 -36.79 -28.86 25.89
N PRO A 42 -37.14 -27.69 26.46
CA PRO A 42 -38.30 -27.57 27.32
C PRO A 42 -39.58 -27.91 26.56
N ARG A 43 -40.47 -28.65 27.21
CA ARG A 43 -41.74 -29.08 26.61
C ARG A 43 -42.81 -28.01 26.81
N GLY A 44 -43.47 -27.60 25.72
CA GLY A 44 -44.64 -26.72 25.76
C GLY A 44 -44.35 -25.24 26.05
N GLN A 45 -43.09 -24.83 26.21
CA GLN A 45 -42.69 -23.45 26.49
C GLN A 45 -41.23 -23.21 26.09
N ASN A 46 -40.82 -21.94 25.95
CA ASN A 46 -39.43 -21.59 25.60
C ASN A 46 -38.58 -21.16 26.81
N SER A 47 -39.22 -20.60 27.85
CA SER A 47 -38.52 -20.00 29.00
C SER A 47 -39.00 -20.63 30.31
N PRO A 48 -38.61 -21.87 30.63
CA PRO A 48 -38.92 -22.48 31.92
C PRO A 48 -38.18 -21.81 33.08
N LEU A 49 -38.76 -21.89 34.28
CA LEU A 49 -38.11 -21.44 35.50
C LEU A 49 -36.79 -22.19 35.72
N LEU A 50 -36.79 -23.49 35.42
CA LEU A 50 -35.61 -24.36 35.43
C LEU A 50 -35.51 -25.03 34.06
N CYS A 51 -34.52 -24.65 33.24
CA CYS A 51 -34.26 -25.38 32.02
C CYS A 51 -33.76 -26.80 32.33
N PRO A 52 -34.08 -27.79 31.48
CA PRO A 52 -33.45 -29.10 31.55
C PRO A 52 -31.92 -28.98 31.65
N LEU A 53 -31.31 -29.82 32.48
CA LEU A 53 -29.87 -29.81 32.79
C LEU A 53 -29.32 -28.49 33.37
N GLY A 54 -30.18 -27.58 33.83
CA GLY A 54 -29.75 -26.28 34.38
C GLY A 54 -29.20 -25.32 33.33
N LEU A 55 -29.56 -25.51 32.06
CA LEU A 55 -29.13 -24.66 30.95
C LEU A 55 -29.73 -23.24 31.01
N TYR A 56 -29.18 -22.33 30.24
CA TYR A 56 -29.73 -21.00 30.00
C TYR A 56 -30.51 -20.99 28.69
N ALA A 57 -31.74 -20.49 28.73
CA ALA A 57 -32.52 -20.19 27.53
C ALA A 57 -32.12 -18.82 26.99
N GLU A 58 -31.71 -18.77 25.72
CA GLU A 58 -31.31 -17.55 25.02
C GLU A 58 -32.02 -17.49 23.67
N GLN A 59 -32.60 -16.34 23.32
CA GLN A 59 -33.22 -16.16 22.00
C GLN A 59 -32.31 -15.32 21.11
N LEU A 60 -31.96 -15.86 19.95
CA LEU A 60 -31.40 -15.10 18.84
C LEU A 60 -32.54 -14.70 17.89
N SER A 61 -32.77 -13.39 17.78
CA SER A 61 -33.82 -12.82 16.92
C SER A 61 -33.18 -12.25 15.65
N GLY A 62 -33.44 -12.88 14.50
CA GLY A 62 -32.94 -12.42 13.20
C GLY A 62 -33.75 -11.27 12.62
N THR A 63 -35.03 -11.17 12.98
CA THR A 63 -35.94 -10.13 12.49
C THR A 63 -36.64 -9.38 13.63
N PRO A 64 -37.25 -8.21 13.38
CA PRO A 64 -38.12 -7.55 14.34
C PRO A 64 -39.23 -8.49 14.83
N PHE A 65 -39.61 -8.40 16.11
CA PHE A 65 -40.62 -9.28 16.71
C PHE A 65 -41.96 -9.27 15.97
N THR A 66 -42.32 -8.14 15.36
CA THR A 66 -43.58 -7.93 14.63
C THR A 66 -43.50 -8.29 13.14
N ALA A 67 -42.37 -8.82 12.67
CA ALA A 67 -42.26 -9.30 11.29
C ALA A 67 -43.38 -10.33 11.03
N PRO A 68 -44.06 -10.27 9.86
CA PRO A 68 -45.09 -11.25 9.49
C PRO A 68 -44.56 -12.67 9.65
N ARG A 69 -45.39 -13.62 10.09
CA ARG A 69 -44.95 -14.99 10.43
C ARG A 69 -44.11 -15.65 9.33
N ALA A 70 -44.48 -15.45 8.06
CA ALA A 70 -43.75 -16.00 6.91
C ALA A 70 -42.31 -15.44 6.75
N ARG A 71 -42.02 -14.28 7.35
CA ARG A 71 -40.72 -13.60 7.33
C ARG A 71 -40.08 -13.49 8.72
N ASN A 72 -40.72 -14.00 9.76
CA ASN A 72 -40.24 -13.88 11.13
C ASN A 72 -39.17 -14.95 11.39
N LEU A 73 -37.95 -14.54 11.67
CA LEU A 73 -36.81 -15.44 11.88
C LEU A 73 -36.31 -15.32 13.33
N ARG A 74 -36.29 -16.46 14.04
CA ARG A 74 -35.76 -16.57 15.39
C ARG A 74 -35.33 -17.99 15.73
N THR A 75 -34.39 -18.10 16.67
CA THR A 75 -33.96 -19.38 17.26
C THR A 75 -33.78 -19.26 18.76
N TRP A 76 -34.25 -20.26 19.49
CA TRP A 76 -34.00 -20.44 20.91
C TRP A 76 -32.84 -21.42 21.08
N LEU A 77 -31.87 -21.02 21.89
CA LEU A 77 -30.66 -21.74 22.24
C LEU A 77 -30.73 -22.11 23.72
N TYR A 78 -30.48 -23.37 24.06
CA TYR A 78 -30.34 -23.85 25.44
C TYR A 78 -28.87 -24.20 25.67
N ARG A 79 -28.17 -23.32 26.38
CA ARG A 79 -26.71 -23.28 26.44
C ARG A 79 -26.17 -23.33 27.86
N ILE A 80 -24.93 -23.82 28.00
CA ILE A 80 -24.28 -24.02 29.31
C ILE A 80 -23.96 -22.69 30.00
N LYS A 81 -23.48 -21.70 29.25
CA LYS A 81 -23.24 -20.33 29.72
C LYS A 81 -23.82 -19.34 28.70
N PRO A 82 -24.51 -18.28 29.14
CA PRO A 82 -25.16 -17.33 28.24
C PRO A 82 -24.12 -16.48 27.48
N SER A 83 -24.50 -16.01 26.28
CA SER A 83 -23.63 -15.20 25.41
C SER A 83 -23.17 -13.89 26.02
N VAL A 84 -23.92 -13.36 27.00
CA VAL A 84 -23.63 -12.11 27.72
C VAL A 84 -22.40 -12.20 28.63
N THR A 85 -21.93 -13.41 28.94
CA THR A 85 -20.76 -13.61 29.82
C THR A 85 -19.46 -13.46 29.03
N HIS A 86 -18.98 -12.23 28.89
CA HIS A 86 -17.70 -11.88 28.28
C HIS A 86 -17.16 -10.54 28.83
N GLU A 87 -15.88 -10.28 28.65
CA GLU A 87 -15.31 -8.94 28.90
C GLU A 87 -15.86 -7.90 27.90
N PRO A 88 -15.84 -6.60 28.23
CA PRO A 88 -16.23 -5.56 27.26
C PRO A 88 -15.49 -5.67 25.92
N PHE A 89 -16.20 -5.39 24.83
CA PHE A 89 -15.57 -5.34 23.51
C PHE A 89 -14.62 -4.15 23.39
N HIS A 90 -13.45 -4.40 22.82
CA HIS A 90 -12.45 -3.38 22.49
C HIS A 90 -12.10 -3.43 21.01
N PRO A 91 -11.70 -2.30 20.37
CA PRO A 91 -11.24 -2.32 18.99
C PRO A 91 -10.12 -3.35 18.80
N ARG A 92 -10.26 -4.21 17.78
CA ARG A 92 -9.29 -5.28 17.51
C ARG A 92 -7.92 -4.69 17.19
N ARG A 93 -6.87 -5.27 17.78
CA ARG A 93 -5.47 -4.93 17.49
C ARG A 93 -4.69 -6.18 17.06
N PRO A 94 -4.01 -6.17 15.90
CA PRO A 94 -3.99 -5.10 14.89
C PRO A 94 -5.36 -4.90 14.22
N ALA A 95 -5.61 -3.69 13.71
CA ALA A 95 -6.79 -3.41 12.90
C ALA A 95 -6.73 -4.23 11.59
N HIS A 96 -7.89 -4.43 10.96
CA HIS A 96 -7.99 -5.20 9.72
C HIS A 96 -8.16 -4.28 8.49
N PRO A 97 -7.07 -3.83 7.83
CA PRO A 97 -7.13 -2.77 6.83
C PRO A 97 -7.81 -3.18 5.52
N ARG A 98 -8.00 -4.48 5.28
CA ARG A 98 -8.57 -5.01 4.02
C ARG A 98 -10.08 -5.28 4.08
N LEU A 99 -10.72 -4.98 5.21
CA LEU A 99 -12.17 -5.11 5.35
C LEU A 99 -12.79 -3.73 5.29
N ILE A 100 -13.70 -3.53 4.33
CA ILE A 100 -14.40 -2.27 4.11
C ILE A 100 -15.89 -2.54 4.22
N GLY A 101 -16.56 -1.80 5.10
CA GLY A 101 -18.01 -1.89 5.32
C GLY A 101 -18.79 -0.63 4.93
N ASP A 102 -18.12 0.43 4.47
CA ASP A 102 -18.76 1.68 4.05
C ASP A 102 -18.25 2.09 2.66
N PHE A 103 -19.19 2.23 1.72
CA PHE A 103 -18.94 2.59 0.31
C PHE A 103 -19.63 3.91 -0.08
N ASP A 104 -20.30 4.58 0.86
CA ASP A 104 -20.99 5.85 0.57
C ASP A 104 -19.99 7.02 0.53
N ARG A 105 -18.93 6.93 1.33
CA ARG A 105 -17.86 7.94 1.37
C ARG A 105 -16.89 7.78 0.21
N ILE A 106 -16.54 8.90 -0.44
CA ILE A 106 -15.42 8.94 -1.38
C ILE A 106 -14.14 8.83 -0.56
N THR A 107 -13.55 7.65 -0.54
CA THR A 107 -12.25 7.37 0.09
C THR A 107 -11.18 7.16 -0.97
N THR A 108 -9.90 7.25 -0.61
CA THR A 108 -8.77 6.87 -1.48
C THR A 108 -8.77 5.38 -1.81
N ASP A 109 -9.41 4.58 -0.96
CA ASP A 109 -9.32 3.11 -0.95
C ASP A 109 -10.40 2.45 -1.81
N THR A 110 -11.35 3.23 -2.33
CA THR A 110 -12.42 2.72 -3.19
C THR A 110 -12.61 3.60 -4.43
N VAL A 111 -12.85 2.99 -5.58
CA VAL A 111 -13.04 3.68 -6.86
C VAL A 111 -14.34 3.23 -7.51
N ALA A 112 -15.13 4.21 -7.95
CA ALA A 112 -16.21 3.96 -8.90
C ALA A 112 -15.61 3.93 -10.31
N THR A 113 -15.87 2.87 -11.06
CA THR A 113 -15.43 2.78 -12.46
C THR A 113 -16.47 2.06 -13.33
N PRO A 114 -16.79 2.61 -14.51
CA PRO A 114 -17.58 1.90 -15.50
C PRO A 114 -16.74 0.88 -16.28
N THR A 115 -15.42 0.87 -16.09
CA THR A 115 -14.52 -0.07 -16.77
C THR A 115 -14.73 -1.46 -16.19
N GLN A 116 -14.91 -2.47 -17.06
CA GLN A 116 -14.94 -3.87 -16.63
C GLN A 116 -13.66 -4.22 -15.88
N LEU A 117 -13.81 -4.84 -14.70
CA LEU A 117 -12.69 -5.28 -13.90
C LEU A 117 -12.57 -6.80 -13.93
N ARG A 118 -11.34 -7.30 -13.79
CA ARG A 118 -11.05 -8.72 -13.71
C ARG A 118 -9.90 -8.97 -12.74
N TRP A 119 -10.09 -9.93 -11.87
CA TRP A 119 -9.11 -10.39 -10.88
C TRP A 119 -8.67 -11.80 -11.20
N ARG A 120 -7.37 -12.04 -11.14
CA ARG A 120 -6.81 -13.39 -11.16
C ARG A 120 -7.07 -14.07 -9.80
N PRO A 121 -7.05 -15.41 -9.73
CA PRO A 121 -7.14 -16.10 -8.46
C PRO A 121 -6.06 -15.60 -7.49
N ALA A 122 -6.45 -15.30 -6.27
CA ALA A 122 -5.49 -14.96 -5.22
C ALA A 122 -4.63 -16.19 -4.88
N ASP A 123 -3.32 -15.98 -4.80
CA ASP A 123 -2.42 -17.00 -4.27
C ASP A 123 -2.69 -17.16 -2.77
N VAL A 124 -2.85 -18.42 -2.32
CA VAL A 124 -2.93 -18.72 -0.89
C VAL A 124 -1.49 -18.88 -0.40
N PRO A 125 -0.99 -18.02 0.52
CA PRO A 125 0.37 -18.13 1.01
C PRO A 125 0.58 -19.52 1.62
N PRO A 126 1.59 -20.29 1.17
CA PRO A 126 1.67 -21.70 1.54
C PRO A 126 1.96 -21.92 3.03
N HIS A 127 2.68 -21.01 3.70
CA HIS A 127 3.07 -21.20 5.12
C HIS A 127 3.15 -19.93 5.98
N HIS A 128 3.50 -18.75 5.43
CA HIS A 128 3.64 -17.51 6.20
C HIS A 128 3.15 -16.26 5.45
N PRO A 129 2.58 -15.27 6.16
CA PRO A 129 2.20 -15.32 7.58
C PRO A 129 1.03 -16.30 7.83
N PRO A 130 0.87 -16.82 9.07
CA PRO A 130 -0.32 -17.59 9.43
C PRO A 130 -1.56 -16.71 9.31
N LEU A 131 -2.56 -17.21 8.60
CA LEU A 131 -3.72 -16.44 8.17
C LEU A 131 -4.96 -17.31 8.35
N ASP A 132 -5.77 -16.99 9.36
CA ASP A 132 -7.05 -17.65 9.56
C ASP A 132 -8.13 -17.09 8.62
N PHE A 133 -9.36 -17.58 8.73
CA PHE A 133 -10.46 -17.11 7.89
C PHE A 133 -10.73 -15.61 8.05
N ILE A 134 -10.65 -15.07 9.27
CA ILE A 134 -10.94 -13.66 9.56
C ILE A 134 -9.83 -12.78 8.97
N ASP A 135 -8.58 -13.09 9.28
CA ASP A 135 -7.43 -12.32 8.79
C ASP A 135 -7.23 -12.47 7.28
N GLY A 136 -7.67 -13.60 6.73
CA GLY A 136 -7.65 -13.93 5.31
C GLY A 136 -8.76 -13.31 4.48
N LEU A 137 -9.79 -12.75 5.12
CA LEU A 137 -10.93 -12.13 4.46
C LEU A 137 -10.55 -10.74 3.93
N TYR A 138 -10.92 -10.39 2.70
CA TYR A 138 -10.67 -9.06 2.15
C TYR A 138 -11.78 -8.63 1.20
N THR A 139 -12.15 -7.36 1.28
CA THR A 139 -13.21 -6.77 0.46
C THR A 139 -12.72 -6.48 -0.96
N VAL A 140 -13.50 -6.88 -1.96
CA VAL A 140 -13.19 -6.66 -3.38
C VAL A 140 -13.99 -5.48 -3.93
N CYS A 141 -15.29 -5.46 -3.63
CA CYS A 141 -16.18 -4.37 -3.99
C CYS A 141 -17.43 -4.39 -3.11
N GLY A 142 -18.23 -3.33 -3.17
CA GLY A 142 -19.52 -3.25 -2.48
C GLY A 142 -20.22 -1.93 -2.73
N ALA A 143 -21.42 -1.78 -2.18
CA ALA A 143 -22.23 -0.58 -2.26
C ALA A 143 -23.02 -0.38 -0.97
N GLY A 144 -23.27 0.87 -0.59
CA GLY A 144 -23.99 1.23 0.65
C GLY A 144 -23.11 1.22 1.90
N SER A 145 -23.73 1.02 3.05
CA SER A 145 -23.07 1.09 4.36
C SER A 145 -23.63 0.04 5.31
N SER A 146 -22.73 -0.77 5.85
CA SER A 146 -22.99 -1.74 6.93
C SER A 146 -23.55 -1.06 8.18
N PHE A 147 -23.03 0.12 8.53
CA PHE A 147 -23.51 0.91 9.66
C PHE A 147 -24.95 1.40 9.47
N LEU A 148 -25.32 1.79 8.24
CA LEU A 148 -26.69 2.17 7.89
C LEU A 148 -27.59 0.95 7.61
N ARG A 149 -27.05 -0.26 7.68
CA ARG A 149 -27.75 -1.52 7.39
C ARG A 149 -28.42 -1.54 6.02
N HIS A 150 -27.73 -0.99 5.01
CA HIS A 150 -28.23 -0.97 3.65
C HIS A 150 -27.08 -1.18 2.66
N GLY A 151 -27.22 -2.15 1.78
CA GLY A 151 -26.24 -2.44 0.75
C GLY A 151 -25.63 -3.83 0.88
N TYR A 152 -24.47 -4.02 0.25
CA TYR A 152 -23.76 -5.29 0.25
C TYR A 152 -22.25 -5.07 0.14
N ALA A 153 -21.49 -6.07 0.55
CA ALA A 153 -20.07 -6.20 0.27
C ALA A 153 -19.77 -7.57 -0.32
N ILE A 154 -18.83 -7.61 -1.26
CA ILE A 154 -18.28 -8.86 -1.81
C ILE A 154 -16.85 -8.95 -1.34
N HIS A 155 -16.58 -10.01 -0.60
CA HIS A 155 -15.26 -10.38 -0.12
C HIS A 155 -14.75 -11.62 -0.82
N MET A 156 -13.45 -11.79 -0.77
CA MET A 156 -12.80 -13.07 -1.01
C MET A 156 -12.00 -13.42 0.23
N TYR A 157 -11.77 -14.71 0.46
CA TYR A 157 -10.90 -15.16 1.54
C TYR A 157 -9.79 -16.04 0.99
N ALA A 158 -8.61 -15.94 1.60
CA ALA A 158 -7.51 -16.89 1.45
C ALA A 158 -6.94 -17.16 2.83
N ALA A 159 -6.97 -18.41 3.29
CA ALA A 159 -6.59 -18.79 4.64
C ALA A 159 -5.70 -20.04 4.59
N ASN A 160 -4.72 -20.12 5.49
CA ASN A 160 -3.78 -21.24 5.61
C ASN A 160 -3.70 -21.81 7.03
N LYS A 161 -4.50 -21.27 7.96
CA LYS A 161 -4.58 -21.69 9.36
C LYS A 161 -6.06 -21.82 9.78
N SER A 162 -6.41 -22.85 10.56
CA SER A 162 -7.70 -22.91 11.24
C SER A 162 -7.83 -21.80 12.29
N MET A 163 -9.07 -21.39 12.56
CA MET A 163 -9.38 -20.55 13.71
C MET A 163 -9.25 -21.37 15.00
N ASP A 164 -8.31 -20.99 15.89
CA ASP A 164 -8.09 -21.67 17.17
C ASP A 164 -8.15 -20.67 18.32
N GLY A 165 -8.87 -21.02 19.38
CA GLY A 165 -9.13 -20.15 20.53
C GLY A 165 -9.92 -18.88 20.21
N CYS A 166 -10.57 -18.80 19.04
CA CYS A 166 -11.37 -17.65 18.63
C CYS A 166 -12.65 -18.03 17.86
N ALA A 167 -13.64 -17.14 17.86
CA ALA A 167 -14.83 -17.24 17.03
C ALA A 167 -15.16 -15.88 16.42
N PHE A 168 -15.74 -15.88 15.23
CA PHE A 168 -16.23 -14.69 14.54
C PHE A 168 -17.73 -14.54 14.71
N CYS A 169 -18.20 -13.30 14.90
CA CYS A 169 -19.61 -12.95 14.88
C CYS A 169 -19.79 -11.73 13.97
N ASN A 170 -20.61 -11.86 12.93
CA ASN A 170 -20.93 -10.72 12.08
C ASN A 170 -22.23 -10.06 12.54
N ALA A 171 -22.13 -8.85 13.11
CA ALA A 171 -23.30 -8.08 13.54
C ALA A 171 -23.84 -7.15 12.44
N ASP A 172 -23.22 -7.12 11.27
CA ASP A 172 -23.61 -6.21 10.18
C ASP A 172 -24.57 -6.85 9.17
N GLY A 173 -24.50 -8.16 8.97
CA GLY A 173 -25.27 -8.83 7.94
C GLY A 173 -25.08 -10.35 7.87
N ASP A 174 -25.79 -10.96 6.92
CA ASP A 174 -25.66 -12.39 6.60
C ASP A 174 -24.46 -12.61 5.67
N PHE A 175 -23.70 -13.69 5.91
CA PHE A 175 -22.68 -14.16 4.97
C PHE A 175 -23.20 -15.33 4.15
N LEU A 176 -23.03 -15.26 2.83
CA LEU A 176 -23.08 -16.42 1.94
C LEU A 176 -21.65 -16.72 1.46
N ILE A 177 -21.12 -17.87 1.87
CA ILE A 177 -19.75 -18.31 1.63
C ILE A 177 -19.75 -19.37 0.51
N VAL A 178 -18.88 -19.19 -0.47
CA VAL A 178 -18.71 -20.06 -1.64
C VAL A 178 -17.26 -20.56 -1.68
N PRO A 179 -16.96 -21.75 -1.11
CA PRO A 179 -15.63 -22.34 -1.18
C PRO A 179 -15.21 -22.65 -2.62
N GLN A 180 -13.98 -22.31 -2.97
CA GLN A 180 -13.40 -22.59 -4.30
C GLN A 180 -12.30 -23.65 -4.23
N LYS A 181 -11.44 -23.58 -3.20
CA LYS A 181 -10.36 -24.54 -2.96
C LYS A 181 -10.34 -24.90 -1.48
N GLY A 182 -10.20 -26.20 -1.18
CA GLY A 182 -10.17 -26.73 0.19
C GLY A 182 -11.54 -26.70 0.85
N LYS A 183 -11.90 -27.78 1.53
CA LYS A 183 -13.14 -27.85 2.32
C LYS A 183 -13.05 -26.95 3.55
N LEU A 184 -14.17 -26.40 3.97
CA LEU A 184 -14.31 -25.72 5.26
C LEU A 184 -15.08 -26.62 6.22
N LEU A 185 -14.59 -26.77 7.45
CA LEU A 185 -15.40 -27.28 8.56
C LEU A 185 -15.79 -26.09 9.44
N ILE A 186 -17.06 -25.70 9.40
CA ILE A 186 -17.56 -24.52 10.11
C ILE A 186 -18.30 -24.99 11.36
N THR A 187 -17.78 -24.63 12.52
CA THR A 187 -18.44 -24.84 13.80
C THR A 187 -19.28 -23.60 14.12
N THR A 188 -20.57 -23.77 14.35
CA THR A 188 -21.53 -22.71 14.70
C THR A 188 -22.18 -23.01 16.04
N GLU A 189 -22.91 -22.05 16.61
CA GLU A 189 -23.73 -22.28 17.81
C GLU A 189 -24.84 -23.32 17.59
N CYS A 190 -25.28 -23.58 16.35
CA CYS A 190 -26.25 -24.63 16.06
C CYS A 190 -25.62 -26.01 15.81
N GLY A 191 -24.29 -26.09 15.65
CA GLY A 191 -23.55 -27.31 15.33
C GLY A 191 -22.58 -27.14 14.16
N LYS A 192 -22.08 -28.25 13.61
CA LYS A 192 -20.99 -28.28 12.62
C LYS A 192 -21.48 -28.48 11.18
N LEU A 193 -20.88 -27.77 10.23
CA LEU A 193 -21.16 -27.84 8.79
C LEU A 193 -19.85 -28.10 8.02
N LEU A 194 -19.74 -29.24 7.33
CA LEU A 194 -18.64 -29.50 6.40
C LEU A 194 -19.03 -29.03 4.99
N VAL A 195 -18.25 -28.15 4.38
CA VAL A 195 -18.58 -27.44 3.13
C VAL A 195 -17.44 -27.53 2.12
N PRO A 196 -17.41 -28.56 1.24
CA PRO A 196 -16.55 -28.62 0.06
C PRO A 196 -16.83 -27.57 -1.02
N PRO A 197 -15.86 -27.31 -1.91
CA PRO A 197 -16.12 -26.61 -3.18
C PRO A 197 -17.22 -27.32 -4.00
N GLY A 198 -18.16 -26.55 -4.53
CA GLY A 198 -19.38 -27.06 -5.16
C GLY A 198 -20.62 -26.97 -4.26
N GLU A 199 -20.42 -26.69 -2.98
CA GLU A 199 -21.49 -26.33 -2.06
C GLU A 199 -21.36 -24.86 -1.62
N ILE A 200 -22.43 -24.33 -1.03
CA ILE A 200 -22.46 -23.02 -0.37
C ILE A 200 -22.90 -23.16 1.08
N VAL A 201 -22.62 -22.14 1.89
CA VAL A 201 -23.13 -22.03 3.25
C VAL A 201 -23.54 -20.60 3.56
N VAL A 202 -24.69 -20.44 4.22
CA VAL A 202 -25.16 -19.16 4.74
C VAL A 202 -25.03 -19.17 6.25
N ILE A 203 -24.33 -18.18 6.78
CA ILE A 203 -24.24 -17.89 8.21
C ILE A 203 -25.03 -16.61 8.48
N PRO A 204 -26.19 -16.71 9.13
CA PRO A 204 -27.00 -15.54 9.42
C PRO A 204 -26.33 -14.59 10.41
N GLN A 205 -26.68 -13.31 10.32
CA GLN A 205 -26.25 -12.23 11.21
C GLN A 205 -26.34 -12.63 12.70
N GLY A 206 -25.29 -12.34 13.45
CA GLY A 206 -25.24 -12.53 14.91
C GLY A 206 -24.86 -13.92 15.39
N PHE A 207 -24.80 -14.94 14.52
CA PHE A 207 -24.27 -16.24 14.89
C PHE A 207 -22.75 -16.20 15.08
N ARG A 208 -22.27 -16.82 16.15
CA ARG A 208 -20.85 -17.09 16.37
C ARG A 208 -20.43 -18.33 15.59
N PHE A 209 -19.30 -18.25 14.89
CA PHE A 209 -18.74 -19.39 14.17
C PHE A 209 -17.21 -19.40 14.15
N ALA A 210 -16.63 -20.58 13.95
CA ALA A 210 -15.21 -20.78 13.73
C ALA A 210 -15.00 -21.68 12.50
N VAL A 211 -13.90 -21.43 11.77
CA VAL A 211 -13.61 -22.11 10.50
C VAL A 211 -12.32 -22.92 10.64
N ASP A 212 -12.46 -24.23 10.48
CA ASP A 212 -11.37 -25.18 10.37
C ASP A 212 -11.06 -25.53 8.91
N LEU A 213 -9.77 -25.76 8.63
CA LEU A 213 -9.24 -26.04 7.30
C LEU A 213 -8.69 -27.49 7.19
N PRO A 214 -9.56 -28.52 7.11
CA PRO A 214 -9.13 -29.92 7.15
C PRO A 214 -8.19 -30.34 6.00
N ASP A 215 -8.32 -29.72 4.83
CA ASP A 215 -7.46 -29.99 3.66
C ASP A 215 -6.20 -29.06 3.63
N GLY A 216 -5.98 -28.25 4.66
CA GLY A 216 -4.96 -27.20 4.65
C GLY A 216 -5.45 -25.92 3.93
N PRO A 217 -4.57 -25.18 3.22
CA PRO A 217 -4.90 -23.85 2.70
C PRO A 217 -6.16 -23.80 1.82
N SER A 218 -7.09 -22.89 2.14
CA SER A 218 -8.38 -22.72 1.49
C SER A 218 -8.54 -21.31 0.91
N ARG A 219 -9.36 -21.19 -0.14
CA ARG A 219 -9.85 -19.90 -0.65
C ARG A 219 -11.26 -20.00 -1.19
N GLY A 220 -11.93 -18.86 -1.27
CA GLY A 220 -13.26 -18.76 -1.83
C GLY A 220 -13.78 -17.33 -1.81
N TYR A 221 -15.10 -17.21 -1.95
CA TYR A 221 -15.81 -15.95 -2.06
C TYR A 221 -16.81 -15.84 -0.91
N VAL A 222 -17.13 -14.60 -0.52
CA VAL A 222 -18.17 -14.33 0.48
C VAL A 222 -18.98 -13.13 -0.02
N SER A 223 -20.30 -13.27 -0.13
CA SER A 223 -21.18 -12.10 -0.20
C SER A 223 -21.72 -11.80 1.19
N GLU A 224 -21.74 -10.51 1.52
CA GLU A 224 -22.28 -9.96 2.75
C GLU A 224 -23.41 -9.00 2.39
N ILE A 225 -24.61 -9.25 2.92
CA ILE A 225 -25.79 -8.39 2.68
C ILE A 225 -26.19 -7.66 3.95
N PHE A 226 -26.56 -6.38 3.83
CA PHE A 226 -26.93 -5.54 4.96
C PHE A 226 -28.44 -5.28 4.99
N GLY A 227 -29.07 -5.55 6.13
CA GLY A 227 -30.47 -5.17 6.41
C GLY A 227 -31.55 -6.12 5.88
N THR A 228 -31.19 -7.27 5.32
CA THR A 228 -32.14 -8.30 4.83
C THR A 228 -31.50 -9.69 4.92
N HIS A 229 -32.26 -10.74 4.60
CA HIS A 229 -31.81 -12.13 4.63
C HIS A 229 -31.98 -12.81 3.27
N PHE A 230 -31.16 -13.82 2.99
CA PHE A 230 -31.34 -14.67 1.82
C PHE A 230 -32.59 -15.55 1.93
N GLN A 231 -33.33 -15.64 0.83
CA GLN A 231 -34.51 -16.48 0.68
C GLN A 231 -34.52 -17.16 -0.71
N LEU A 232 -35.38 -18.16 -0.90
CA LEU A 232 -35.61 -18.72 -2.23
C LEU A 232 -36.29 -17.67 -3.14
N PRO A 233 -35.99 -17.67 -4.45
CA PRO A 233 -36.70 -16.81 -5.39
C PRO A 233 -38.17 -17.25 -5.52
N ASP A 234 -39.04 -16.32 -5.89
CA ASP A 234 -40.36 -16.68 -6.39
C ASP A 234 -40.21 -17.42 -7.73
N LEU A 235 -40.91 -18.54 -7.86
CA LEU A 235 -40.79 -19.42 -9.01
C LEU A 235 -41.62 -18.97 -10.20
N GLY A 236 -42.63 -18.13 -9.99
CA GLY A 236 -43.52 -17.65 -11.04
C GLY A 236 -44.06 -18.83 -11.89
N PRO A 237 -43.95 -18.78 -13.22
CA PRO A 237 -44.42 -19.85 -14.11
C PRO A 237 -43.74 -21.21 -13.95
N ILE A 238 -42.57 -21.29 -13.30
CA ILE A 238 -41.94 -22.58 -12.98
C ILE A 238 -42.84 -23.41 -12.04
N GLY A 239 -43.65 -22.74 -11.22
CA GLY A 239 -44.67 -23.36 -10.39
C GLY A 239 -44.18 -23.65 -8.97
N ALA A 240 -44.40 -24.87 -8.49
CA ALA A 240 -44.14 -25.23 -7.08
C ALA A 240 -42.81 -25.97 -6.87
N ASN A 241 -42.10 -26.33 -7.94
CA ASN A 241 -40.88 -27.13 -7.87
C ASN A 241 -39.90 -26.72 -8.98
N GLY A 242 -38.61 -26.66 -8.66
CA GLY A 242 -37.56 -26.31 -9.61
C GLY A 242 -36.45 -25.53 -8.94
N LEU A 243 -35.41 -25.18 -9.69
CA LEU A 243 -34.26 -24.43 -9.19
C LEU A 243 -33.63 -25.10 -7.97
N ALA A 244 -33.42 -24.36 -6.87
CA ALA A 244 -32.97 -24.92 -5.60
C ALA A 244 -34.17 -25.39 -4.77
N SER A 245 -34.32 -26.71 -4.60
CA SER A 245 -35.39 -27.27 -3.76
C SER A 245 -35.12 -26.97 -2.29
N ALA A 246 -36.15 -26.47 -1.57
CA ALA A 246 -36.06 -26.18 -0.14
C ALA A 246 -35.57 -27.39 0.68
N ARG A 247 -35.92 -28.61 0.28
CA ARG A 247 -35.51 -29.87 0.95
C ARG A 247 -34.00 -30.05 0.98
N ASP A 248 -33.29 -29.57 -0.03
CA ASP A 248 -31.86 -29.85 -0.19
C ASP A 248 -30.95 -28.87 0.58
N PHE A 249 -31.55 -27.89 1.26
CA PHE A 249 -30.86 -27.06 2.24
C PHE A 249 -30.76 -27.79 3.58
N LEU A 250 -29.54 -27.87 4.09
CA LEU A 250 -29.18 -28.68 5.25
C LEU A 250 -28.67 -27.80 6.39
N SER A 251 -29.28 -27.93 7.57
CA SER A 251 -28.85 -27.26 8.81
C SER A 251 -28.16 -28.26 9.75
N PRO A 252 -27.18 -27.82 10.56
CA PRO A 252 -26.44 -28.72 11.44
C PRO A 252 -27.34 -29.27 12.55
N THR A 253 -27.11 -30.49 13.02
CA THR A 253 -27.67 -30.95 14.30
C THR A 253 -26.92 -30.34 15.47
N ALA A 254 -27.61 -30.12 16.60
CA ALA A 254 -27.04 -29.58 17.82
C ALA A 254 -25.76 -30.34 18.22
N TRP A 255 -24.72 -29.58 18.55
CA TRP A 255 -23.44 -30.07 19.03
C TRP A 255 -22.85 -29.02 19.97
N PHE A 256 -22.16 -29.46 21.01
CA PHE A 256 -21.50 -28.59 21.97
C PHE A 256 -20.15 -29.15 22.38
N GLU A 257 -19.24 -28.25 22.75
CA GLU A 257 -18.05 -28.61 23.51
C GLU A 257 -18.16 -28.10 24.95
N GLN A 258 -17.72 -28.95 25.89
CA GLN A 258 -17.67 -28.63 27.31
C GLN A 258 -16.22 -28.65 27.80
N VAL A 259 -15.38 -27.86 27.13
CA VAL A 259 -13.95 -27.73 27.45
C VAL A 259 -13.71 -26.35 28.07
N HIS A 260 -12.94 -26.31 29.16
CA HIS A 260 -12.46 -25.05 29.71
C HIS A 260 -11.45 -24.44 28.74
N ARG A 261 -11.77 -23.27 28.18
CA ARG A 261 -10.93 -22.51 27.26
C ARG A 261 -10.72 -21.11 27.84
N PRO A 262 -9.80 -20.93 28.79
CA PRO A 262 -9.51 -19.61 29.35
C PRO A 262 -9.01 -18.67 28.24
N GLY A 263 -9.49 -17.42 28.24
CA GLY A 263 -9.08 -16.41 27.25
C GLY A 263 -9.57 -16.64 25.81
N TYR A 264 -10.66 -17.38 25.61
CA TYR A 264 -11.29 -17.54 24.29
C TYR A 264 -11.73 -16.19 23.72
N THR A 265 -11.32 -15.87 22.50
CA THR A 265 -11.56 -14.55 21.89
C THR A 265 -12.76 -14.55 20.95
N ILE A 266 -13.75 -13.70 21.23
CA ILE A 266 -14.85 -13.40 20.30
C ILE A 266 -14.46 -12.18 19.48
N VAL A 267 -14.30 -12.37 18.17
CA VAL A 267 -14.10 -11.31 17.20
C VAL A 267 -15.47 -10.92 16.63
N GLN A 268 -15.92 -9.71 16.89
CA GLN A 268 -17.19 -9.19 16.40
C GLN A 268 -16.97 -8.14 15.32
N LYS A 269 -17.56 -8.33 14.14
CA LYS A 269 -17.68 -7.28 13.13
C LYS A 269 -18.91 -6.43 13.44
N TYR A 270 -18.72 -5.13 13.59
CA TYR A 270 -19.78 -4.18 13.94
C TYR A 270 -19.49 -2.82 13.30
N GLY A 271 -20.44 -2.33 12.49
CA GLY A 271 -20.30 -1.07 11.76
C GLY A 271 -19.16 -1.07 10.73
N GLY A 272 -18.80 -2.24 10.19
CA GLY A 272 -17.66 -2.41 9.27
C GLY A 272 -16.30 -2.56 9.97
N GLU A 273 -16.21 -2.37 11.28
CA GLU A 273 -14.99 -2.51 12.07
C GLU A 273 -14.95 -3.82 12.85
N LEU A 274 -13.76 -4.24 13.29
CA LEU A 274 -13.58 -5.44 14.11
C LEU A 274 -13.30 -5.08 15.57
N PHE A 275 -14.00 -5.76 16.47
CA PHE A 275 -13.84 -5.68 17.92
C PHE A 275 -13.52 -7.06 18.50
N THR A 276 -12.86 -7.10 19.65
CA THR A 276 -12.54 -8.32 20.37
C THR A 276 -13.01 -8.24 21.81
N ALA A 277 -13.61 -9.33 22.30
CA ALA A 277 -13.89 -9.59 23.71
C ALA A 277 -13.37 -10.96 24.09
N THR A 278 -12.98 -11.15 25.34
CA THR A 278 -12.47 -12.43 25.87
C THR A 278 -13.51 -13.08 26.81
N GLN A 279 -13.48 -14.40 26.89
CA GLN A 279 -14.31 -15.20 27.79
C GLN A 279 -13.60 -16.52 28.13
N ASP A 280 -13.92 -17.13 29.28
CA ASP A 280 -13.22 -18.34 29.76
C ASP A 280 -13.88 -19.67 29.37
N PHE A 281 -14.64 -19.67 28.29
CA PHE A 281 -15.37 -20.82 27.78
C PHE A 281 -15.60 -20.70 26.28
N SER A 282 -15.82 -21.83 25.61
CA SER A 282 -16.20 -21.82 24.20
C SER A 282 -17.62 -21.28 23.98
N PRO A 283 -17.85 -20.44 22.96
CA PRO A 283 -19.20 -20.04 22.57
C PRO A 283 -20.03 -21.20 22.01
N PHE A 284 -19.40 -22.30 21.59
CA PHE A 284 -20.07 -23.48 21.03
C PHE A 284 -20.55 -24.41 22.15
N ASN A 285 -21.38 -23.86 23.04
CA ASN A 285 -21.85 -24.51 24.27
C ASN A 285 -23.38 -24.68 24.29
N VAL A 286 -24.01 -24.73 23.12
CA VAL A 286 -25.46 -24.91 22.94
C VAL A 286 -25.79 -26.41 22.85
N VAL A 287 -26.47 -26.92 23.86
CA VAL A 287 -26.79 -28.35 23.97
C VAL A 287 -28.03 -28.71 23.14
N ALA A 288 -28.97 -27.77 23.03
CA ALA A 288 -30.16 -27.92 22.21
C ALA A 288 -30.62 -26.57 21.66
N TRP A 289 -31.32 -26.60 20.55
CA TRP A 289 -31.92 -25.41 19.96
C TRP A 289 -33.19 -25.75 19.17
N HIS A 290 -34.09 -24.77 19.02
CA HIS A 290 -35.21 -24.86 18.07
C HIS A 290 -35.55 -23.48 17.49
N GLY A 291 -35.99 -23.46 16.24
CA GLY A 291 -36.23 -22.21 15.52
C GLY A 291 -36.16 -22.35 14.01
N ASN A 292 -36.27 -21.23 13.32
CA ASN A 292 -36.19 -21.12 11.86
C ASN A 292 -35.09 -20.15 11.39
N TYR A 293 -34.28 -19.63 12.32
CA TYR A 293 -33.13 -18.78 12.02
C TYR A 293 -31.84 -19.54 12.32
N VAL A 294 -31.30 -20.22 11.33
CA VAL A 294 -30.19 -21.16 11.53
C VAL A 294 -29.20 -21.10 10.39
N PRO A 295 -27.91 -21.43 10.63
CA PRO A 295 -26.96 -21.71 9.56
C PRO A 295 -27.44 -22.86 8.67
N TYR A 296 -27.17 -22.77 7.37
CA TYR A 296 -27.51 -23.82 6.42
C TYR A 296 -26.51 -23.90 5.27
N LYS A 297 -26.34 -25.10 4.72
CA LYS A 297 -25.54 -25.37 3.52
C LYS A 297 -26.41 -25.92 2.39
N TYR A 298 -25.93 -25.80 1.16
CA TYR A 298 -26.62 -26.31 -0.03
C TYR A 298 -25.61 -26.82 -1.06
N ASP A 299 -25.90 -27.98 -1.66
CA ASP A 299 -25.09 -28.59 -2.71
C ASP A 299 -25.58 -28.12 -4.09
N LEU A 300 -24.73 -27.37 -4.79
CA LEU A 300 -25.09 -26.76 -6.08
C LEU A 300 -25.30 -27.80 -7.18
N SER A 301 -24.80 -29.04 -7.01
CA SER A 301 -25.07 -30.13 -7.96
C SER A 301 -26.52 -30.59 -7.95
N LYS A 302 -27.28 -30.29 -6.88
CA LYS A 302 -28.70 -30.62 -6.74
C LYS A 302 -29.64 -29.59 -7.36
N PHE A 303 -29.10 -28.46 -7.83
CA PHE A 303 -29.89 -27.46 -8.52
C PHE A 303 -30.55 -28.07 -9.76
N CYS A 304 -31.84 -27.82 -9.92
CA CYS A 304 -32.62 -28.24 -11.09
C CYS A 304 -32.64 -27.09 -12.11
N PRO A 305 -31.73 -27.07 -13.11
CA PRO A 305 -31.65 -25.97 -14.06
C PRO A 305 -32.88 -25.93 -14.97
N PHE A 306 -33.45 -24.74 -15.13
CA PHE A 306 -34.43 -24.43 -16.17
C PHE A 306 -33.74 -23.62 -17.26
N ASN A 307 -34.08 -23.90 -18.51
CA ASN A 307 -33.56 -23.17 -19.66
C ASN A 307 -34.52 -23.36 -20.85
N THR A 308 -34.21 -22.75 -21.98
CA THR A 308 -34.93 -23.01 -23.22
C THR A 308 -34.86 -24.49 -23.61
N VAL A 309 -35.95 -24.98 -24.19
CA VAL A 309 -36.06 -26.31 -24.80
C VAL A 309 -36.37 -26.22 -26.30
N LEU A 310 -36.32 -25.02 -26.88
CA LEU A 310 -36.64 -24.80 -28.30
C LEU A 310 -35.66 -23.83 -28.97
N PHE A 311 -35.75 -22.53 -28.69
CA PHE A 311 -34.88 -21.50 -29.29
C PHE A 311 -34.53 -20.39 -28.28
N ASP A 312 -33.65 -19.47 -28.65
CA ASP A 312 -33.15 -18.34 -27.87
C ASP A 312 -32.31 -18.73 -26.63
N HIS A 313 -31.79 -17.71 -25.94
CA HIS A 313 -31.05 -17.87 -24.68
C HIS A 313 -31.87 -17.23 -23.57
N ALA A 314 -32.30 -18.03 -22.59
CA ALA A 314 -33.09 -17.54 -21.46
C ALA A 314 -32.27 -16.58 -20.58
N ASP A 315 -32.93 -15.59 -19.97
CA ASP A 315 -32.28 -14.66 -19.06
C ASP A 315 -31.63 -15.39 -17.87
N PRO A 316 -30.46 -14.95 -17.39
CA PRO A 316 -29.68 -15.68 -16.39
C PRO A 316 -30.38 -15.81 -15.03
N SER A 317 -31.40 -14.97 -14.75
CA SER A 317 -32.25 -15.05 -13.54
C SER A 317 -32.97 -16.39 -13.40
N VAL A 318 -33.14 -17.14 -14.49
CA VAL A 318 -33.65 -18.53 -14.44
C VAL A 318 -32.72 -19.47 -13.65
N ASN A 319 -31.48 -19.05 -13.34
CA ASN A 319 -30.53 -19.81 -12.55
C ASN A 319 -30.32 -19.27 -11.11
N THR A 320 -31.23 -18.44 -10.60
CA THR A 320 -31.16 -17.93 -9.22
C THR A 320 -31.32 -19.07 -8.19
N VAL A 321 -30.37 -19.15 -7.26
CA VAL A 321 -30.38 -20.11 -6.14
C VAL A 321 -30.97 -19.44 -4.89
N LEU A 322 -30.48 -18.25 -4.55
CA LEU A 322 -30.94 -17.44 -3.42
C LEU A 322 -31.03 -15.97 -3.85
N THR A 323 -32.00 -15.25 -3.30
CA THR A 323 -32.19 -13.81 -3.49
C THR A 323 -32.29 -13.09 -2.16
N ALA A 324 -31.76 -11.88 -2.09
CA ALA A 324 -31.93 -10.94 -1.00
C ALA A 324 -32.79 -9.77 -1.50
N PRO A 325 -34.05 -9.63 -1.07
CA PRO A 325 -34.94 -8.60 -1.60
C PRO A 325 -34.65 -7.20 -1.04
N THR A 326 -34.97 -6.15 -1.82
CA THR A 326 -35.15 -4.78 -1.30
C THR A 326 -36.61 -4.51 -0.91
N ASP A 327 -36.89 -3.33 -0.36
CA ASP A 327 -38.25 -2.84 -0.14
C ASP A 327 -39.03 -2.60 -1.43
N LYS A 328 -38.34 -2.45 -2.58
CA LYS A 328 -38.97 -2.29 -3.89
C LYS A 328 -39.30 -3.68 -4.47
N PRO A 329 -40.60 -4.01 -4.67
CA PRO A 329 -40.98 -5.31 -5.21
C PRO A 329 -40.31 -5.60 -6.56
N GLY A 330 -39.80 -6.82 -6.71
CA GLY A 330 -39.09 -7.26 -7.92
C GLY A 330 -37.66 -6.74 -8.08
N VAL A 331 -37.12 -5.98 -7.12
CA VAL A 331 -35.73 -5.53 -7.15
C VAL A 331 -34.96 -6.19 -6.01
N ALA A 332 -34.01 -7.05 -6.37
CA ALA A 332 -33.10 -7.70 -5.44
C ALA A 332 -31.97 -6.74 -5.04
N LEU A 333 -31.65 -6.76 -3.75
CA LEU A 333 -30.40 -6.21 -3.23
C LEU A 333 -29.23 -7.01 -3.81
N LEU A 334 -29.34 -8.35 -3.76
CA LEU A 334 -28.35 -9.25 -4.32
C LEU A 334 -28.99 -10.59 -4.69
N ASP A 335 -28.81 -11.02 -5.94
CA ASP A 335 -29.14 -12.36 -6.41
C ASP A 335 -27.87 -13.21 -6.49
N PHE A 336 -27.93 -14.42 -5.93
CA PHE A 336 -26.91 -15.45 -6.12
C PHE A 336 -27.39 -16.42 -7.22
N VAL A 337 -26.76 -16.29 -8.38
CA VAL A 337 -27.08 -17.03 -9.62
C VAL A 337 -25.93 -17.99 -9.92
N ILE A 338 -26.23 -19.19 -10.43
CA ILE A 338 -25.19 -20.13 -10.86
C ILE A 338 -25.26 -20.44 -12.35
N PHE A 339 -24.17 -20.97 -12.91
CA PHE A 339 -24.12 -21.49 -14.28
C PHE A 339 -23.70 -22.96 -14.21
N PRO A 340 -24.66 -23.86 -13.89
CA PRO A 340 -24.36 -25.26 -13.62
C PRO A 340 -24.20 -26.06 -14.92
N PRO A 341 -23.73 -27.32 -14.82
CA PRO A 341 -23.83 -28.28 -15.91
C PRO A 341 -25.28 -28.40 -16.40
N ARG A 342 -25.51 -28.27 -17.71
CA ARG A 342 -26.85 -28.23 -18.31
C ARG A 342 -26.84 -28.68 -19.76
N TRP A 343 -28.01 -29.00 -20.28
CA TRP A 343 -28.21 -29.29 -21.70
C TRP A 343 -28.39 -27.99 -22.49
N LEU A 344 -27.79 -27.96 -23.68
CA LEU A 344 -27.93 -26.91 -24.68
C LEU A 344 -28.62 -27.52 -25.89
N VAL A 345 -29.89 -27.19 -26.08
CA VAL A 345 -30.75 -27.77 -27.12
C VAL A 345 -31.36 -26.72 -28.04
N ALA A 346 -31.08 -25.44 -27.81
CA ALA A 346 -31.65 -24.34 -28.59
C ALA A 346 -31.28 -24.49 -30.08
N GLU A 347 -32.30 -24.52 -30.93
CA GLU A 347 -32.20 -24.61 -32.38
C GLU A 347 -31.98 -23.23 -32.99
N ASN A 348 -31.14 -23.14 -34.02
CA ASN A 348 -30.90 -21.91 -34.80
C ASN A 348 -30.56 -20.68 -33.92
N THR A 349 -29.87 -20.93 -32.82
CA THR A 349 -29.69 -19.96 -31.73
C THR A 349 -28.20 -19.76 -31.45
N PHE A 350 -27.81 -18.51 -31.25
CA PHE A 350 -26.51 -18.20 -30.66
C PHE A 350 -26.53 -18.57 -29.17
N ARG A 351 -26.09 -19.79 -28.85
CA ARG A 351 -26.20 -20.41 -27.51
C ARG A 351 -25.40 -19.71 -26.40
N PRO A 352 -24.22 -19.10 -26.62
CA PRO A 352 -23.55 -18.32 -25.58
C PRO A 352 -24.41 -17.14 -25.11
N PRO A 353 -24.11 -16.55 -23.93
CA PRO A 353 -24.82 -15.35 -23.48
C PRO A 353 -24.84 -14.26 -24.54
N TYR A 354 -25.97 -13.57 -24.70
CA TYR A 354 -26.11 -12.48 -25.67
C TYR A 354 -25.26 -11.26 -25.28
N TYR A 355 -24.99 -10.37 -26.24
CA TYR A 355 -24.41 -9.06 -25.94
C TYR A 355 -25.38 -8.24 -25.09
N HIS A 356 -24.89 -7.71 -23.96
CA HIS A 356 -25.75 -7.27 -22.87
C HIS A 356 -25.30 -5.94 -22.25
N ARG A 357 -26.29 -5.17 -21.81
CA ARG A 357 -26.18 -3.96 -20.98
C ARG A 357 -27.31 -4.00 -19.97
N ASN A 358 -26.97 -3.96 -18.69
CA ASN A 358 -27.91 -4.25 -17.60
C ASN A 358 -28.07 -3.05 -16.66
N CYS A 359 -29.24 -2.89 -16.03
CA CYS A 359 -29.41 -1.97 -14.91
C CYS A 359 -28.76 -2.48 -13.63
N MET A 360 -28.53 -3.79 -13.53
CA MET A 360 -27.80 -4.41 -12.44
C MET A 360 -26.28 -4.32 -12.65
N SER A 361 -25.53 -4.53 -11.58
CA SER A 361 -24.08 -4.76 -11.63
C SER A 361 -23.78 -6.23 -11.36
N GLU A 362 -22.90 -6.81 -12.15
CA GLU A 362 -22.66 -8.26 -12.20
C GLU A 362 -21.25 -8.59 -11.73
N PHE A 363 -21.13 -9.23 -10.55
CA PHE A 363 -19.89 -9.80 -10.07
C PHE A 363 -19.88 -11.31 -10.33
N MET A 364 -18.97 -11.79 -11.18
CA MET A 364 -18.85 -13.20 -11.55
C MET A 364 -17.68 -13.86 -10.82
N GLY A 365 -17.88 -15.08 -10.34
CA GLY A 365 -16.85 -15.99 -9.82
C GLY A 365 -16.85 -17.35 -10.52
N LEU A 366 -15.79 -18.12 -10.32
CA LEU A 366 -15.62 -19.45 -10.93
C LEU A 366 -15.12 -20.45 -9.88
N ILE A 367 -15.92 -21.50 -9.62
CA ILE A 367 -15.58 -22.52 -8.62
C ILE A 367 -14.60 -23.54 -9.23
N TYR A 368 -14.94 -24.10 -10.38
CA TYR A 368 -14.08 -25.00 -11.15
C TYR A 368 -14.45 -24.95 -12.65
N GLY A 369 -13.56 -25.47 -13.51
CA GLY A 369 -13.78 -25.55 -14.95
C GLY A 369 -13.49 -24.26 -15.72
N ILE A 370 -14.20 -24.06 -16.84
CA ILE A 370 -14.09 -22.91 -17.75
C ILE A 370 -15.49 -22.34 -18.02
N TYR A 371 -15.63 -21.02 -18.01
CA TYR A 371 -16.90 -20.36 -18.31
C TYR A 371 -17.08 -20.14 -19.81
N GLU A 372 -18.25 -20.48 -20.34
CA GLU A 372 -18.51 -20.55 -21.79
C GLU A 372 -18.31 -19.22 -22.54
N ALA A 373 -18.56 -18.08 -21.88
CA ALA A 373 -18.48 -16.77 -22.53
C ALA A 373 -17.05 -16.18 -22.58
N LYS A 374 -16.06 -16.86 -21.99
CA LYS A 374 -14.69 -16.35 -21.85
C LYS A 374 -13.67 -17.45 -22.13
N ALA A 375 -13.07 -17.43 -23.32
CA ALA A 375 -12.06 -18.42 -23.71
C ALA A 375 -10.75 -18.28 -22.92
N ASP A 376 -10.34 -17.03 -22.60
CA ASP A 376 -9.08 -16.71 -21.93
C ASP A 376 -9.26 -15.79 -20.71
N GLY A 377 -8.49 -16.07 -19.64
CA GLY A 377 -8.24 -15.13 -18.54
C GLY A 377 -9.27 -15.06 -17.41
N PHE A 378 -10.22 -15.99 -17.32
CA PHE A 378 -11.13 -16.17 -16.16
C PHE A 378 -10.95 -17.59 -15.61
N LEU A 379 -10.19 -17.70 -14.52
CA LEU A 379 -9.74 -18.99 -13.95
C LEU A 379 -10.45 -19.27 -12.61
N PRO A 380 -10.55 -20.53 -12.17
CA PRO A 380 -11.11 -20.88 -10.86
C PRO A 380 -10.45 -20.12 -9.71
N GLY A 381 -11.26 -19.41 -8.92
CA GLY A 381 -10.80 -18.49 -7.86
C GLY A 381 -10.61 -17.05 -8.33
N GLY A 382 -10.72 -16.75 -9.62
CA GLY A 382 -10.73 -15.40 -10.18
C GLY A 382 -12.10 -14.75 -10.10
N ALA A 383 -12.18 -13.47 -10.47
CA ALA A 383 -13.44 -12.73 -10.47
C ALA A 383 -13.53 -11.75 -11.65
N SER A 384 -14.73 -11.33 -12.01
CA SER A 384 -14.93 -10.15 -12.88
C SER A 384 -16.11 -9.32 -12.41
N LEU A 385 -16.03 -8.01 -12.63
CA LEU A 385 -17.10 -7.07 -12.33
C LEU A 385 -17.49 -6.32 -13.60
N HIS A 386 -18.76 -6.41 -13.97
CA HIS A 386 -19.38 -5.58 -15.00
C HIS A 386 -20.33 -4.60 -14.30
N SER A 387 -19.94 -3.32 -14.26
CA SER A 387 -20.74 -2.27 -13.65
C SER A 387 -22.03 -1.99 -14.43
N CYS A 388 -23.02 -1.44 -13.75
CA CYS A 388 -24.28 -0.98 -14.32
C CYS A 388 -24.09 -0.28 -15.69
N MET A 389 -24.90 -0.72 -16.66
CA MET A 389 -24.98 -0.26 -18.05
C MET A 389 -23.72 -0.42 -18.91
N THR A 390 -22.64 -0.99 -18.37
CA THR A 390 -21.42 -1.27 -19.13
C THR A 390 -21.67 -2.41 -20.12
N PRO A 391 -21.45 -2.19 -21.43
CA PRO A 391 -21.61 -3.24 -22.43
C PRO A 391 -20.66 -4.42 -22.16
N HIS A 392 -21.19 -5.64 -22.23
CA HIS A 392 -20.43 -6.87 -22.10
C HIS A 392 -21.06 -7.99 -22.96
N GLY A 393 -20.39 -9.13 -23.05
CA GLY A 393 -20.82 -10.27 -23.86
C GLY A 393 -19.63 -11.17 -24.22
N PRO A 394 -19.86 -12.21 -25.04
CA PRO A 394 -18.80 -13.11 -25.49
C PRO A 394 -17.69 -12.37 -26.24
N ASP A 395 -16.45 -12.81 -26.03
CA ASP A 395 -15.32 -12.28 -26.78
C ASP A 395 -15.40 -12.66 -28.27
N THR A 396 -14.69 -11.90 -29.13
CA THR A 396 -14.72 -12.10 -30.59
C THR A 396 -14.32 -13.53 -30.97
N LYS A 397 -13.35 -14.12 -30.27
CA LYS A 397 -12.93 -15.51 -30.52
C LYS A 397 -14.06 -16.50 -30.27
N THR A 398 -14.78 -16.33 -29.16
CA THR A 398 -15.93 -17.17 -28.78
C THR A 398 -17.06 -17.00 -29.80
N TYR A 399 -17.34 -15.77 -30.23
CA TYR A 399 -18.33 -15.50 -31.28
C TYR A 399 -17.97 -16.21 -32.59
N GLU A 400 -16.76 -15.98 -33.12
CA GLU A 400 -16.28 -16.57 -34.37
C GLU A 400 -16.24 -18.12 -34.30
N ALA A 401 -15.79 -18.67 -33.18
CA ALA A 401 -15.77 -20.12 -32.96
C ALA A 401 -17.18 -20.73 -32.86
N THR A 402 -18.17 -19.97 -32.40
CA THR A 402 -19.56 -20.43 -32.29
C THR A 402 -20.23 -20.47 -33.67
N ILE A 403 -20.11 -19.40 -34.46
CA ILE A 403 -20.78 -19.32 -35.77
C ILE A 403 -20.13 -20.17 -36.87
N SER A 404 -18.89 -20.64 -36.65
CA SER A 404 -18.15 -21.47 -37.61
C SER A 404 -18.42 -22.97 -37.46
N ARG A 405 -19.22 -23.40 -36.47
CA ARG A 405 -19.53 -24.80 -36.18
C ARG A 405 -20.85 -25.22 -36.84
N PRO A 406 -20.82 -26.07 -37.89
CA PRO A 406 -22.04 -26.57 -38.55
C PRO A 406 -22.85 -27.55 -37.68
N ASP A 407 -22.23 -28.15 -36.67
CA ASP A 407 -22.82 -29.02 -35.64
C ASP A 407 -23.43 -28.26 -34.45
N ALA A 408 -23.41 -26.92 -34.47
CA ALA A 408 -23.89 -26.08 -33.36
C ALA A 408 -25.40 -26.21 -33.05
N ASN A 409 -26.18 -26.84 -33.93
CA ASN A 409 -27.61 -27.07 -33.73
C ASN A 409 -27.94 -28.39 -33.01
N GLU A 410 -26.98 -29.32 -32.84
CA GLU A 410 -27.25 -30.60 -32.16
C GLU A 410 -27.32 -30.44 -30.63
N PRO A 411 -28.09 -31.28 -29.91
CA PRO A 411 -28.07 -31.31 -28.45
C PRO A 411 -26.67 -31.58 -27.89
N SER A 412 -26.21 -30.71 -26.99
CA SER A 412 -24.93 -30.89 -26.29
C SER A 412 -25.05 -30.61 -24.80
N ARG A 413 -24.22 -31.27 -23.98
CA ARG A 413 -24.21 -31.07 -22.53
C ARG A 413 -22.98 -30.28 -22.11
N LEU A 414 -23.20 -29.10 -21.53
CA LEU A 414 -22.15 -28.36 -20.84
C LEU A 414 -21.86 -29.08 -19.50
N SER A 415 -20.61 -29.45 -19.27
CA SER A 415 -20.21 -30.22 -18.10
C SER A 415 -18.82 -29.80 -17.59
N GLY A 416 -18.46 -30.21 -16.38
CA GLY A 416 -17.12 -29.95 -15.82
C GLY A 416 -16.83 -28.49 -15.47
N THR A 417 -17.87 -27.65 -15.32
CA THR A 417 -17.76 -26.23 -14.98
C THR A 417 -18.85 -25.81 -14.01
N LEU A 418 -18.54 -24.83 -13.16
CA LEU A 418 -19.49 -24.19 -12.26
C LEU A 418 -19.05 -22.75 -12.00
N ALA A 419 -19.62 -21.83 -12.76
CA ALA A 419 -19.51 -20.40 -12.50
C ALA A 419 -20.70 -19.92 -11.66
N PHE A 420 -20.59 -18.73 -11.09
CA PHE A 420 -21.69 -18.07 -10.39
C PHE A 420 -21.60 -16.56 -10.53
N MET A 421 -22.69 -15.89 -10.18
CA MET A 421 -22.80 -14.44 -10.18
C MET A 421 -23.44 -13.96 -8.87
N PHE A 422 -22.90 -12.90 -8.32
CA PHE A 422 -23.58 -11.99 -7.42
C PHE A 422 -24.04 -10.78 -8.24
N GLU A 423 -25.34 -10.68 -8.47
CA GLU A 423 -25.93 -9.57 -9.23
C GLU A 423 -26.64 -8.62 -8.27
N SER A 424 -26.41 -7.32 -8.39
CA SER A 424 -27.03 -6.32 -7.50
C SER A 424 -27.58 -5.12 -8.25
N ALA A 425 -28.70 -4.58 -7.77
CA ALA A 425 -29.28 -3.34 -8.26
C ALA A 425 -28.45 -2.09 -7.90
N LEU A 426 -27.54 -2.19 -6.92
CA LEU A 426 -26.69 -1.08 -6.51
C LEU A 426 -25.38 -1.06 -7.30
N ILE A 427 -24.86 0.14 -7.55
CA ILE A 427 -23.60 0.34 -8.27
C ILE A 427 -22.42 0.17 -7.29
N PRO A 428 -21.55 -0.84 -7.49
CA PRO A 428 -20.45 -1.07 -6.58
C PRO A 428 -19.29 -0.08 -6.78
N ARG A 429 -18.62 0.24 -5.68
CA ARG A 429 -17.25 0.74 -5.69
C ARG A 429 -16.28 -0.43 -5.53
N ALA A 430 -15.20 -0.44 -6.30
CA ALA A 430 -14.14 -1.45 -6.20
C ALA A 430 -12.99 -0.93 -5.34
N VAL A 431 -12.35 -1.80 -4.56
CA VAL A 431 -11.22 -1.42 -3.69
C VAL A 431 -9.95 -1.15 -4.51
N THR A 432 -9.17 -0.12 -4.16
CA THR A 432 -8.01 0.36 -4.96
C THR A 432 -6.66 -0.26 -4.59
N GLU A 433 -6.50 -1.00 -3.48
CA GLU A 433 -5.26 -1.66 -3.03
C GLU A 433 -5.21 -3.22 -3.21
N PRO A 434 -4.03 -3.86 -3.12
CA PRO A 434 -3.20 -4.34 -4.23
C PRO A 434 -3.73 -5.59 -4.97
N PHE A 435 -5.00 -5.96 -4.86
CA PHE A 435 -5.61 -6.98 -5.75
C PHE A 435 -5.99 -6.40 -7.12
N THR A 436 -6.01 -5.07 -7.25
CA THR A 436 -6.06 -4.34 -8.53
C THR A 436 -4.73 -4.36 -9.29
N ARG A 437 -3.74 -5.17 -8.86
CA ARG A 437 -2.74 -5.70 -9.79
C ARG A 437 -3.42 -6.73 -10.68
N SER A 438 -4.13 -6.22 -11.68
CA SER A 438 -4.15 -6.89 -12.97
C SER A 438 -2.68 -7.10 -13.37
N VAL A 439 -2.18 -8.30 -13.17
CA VAL A 439 -1.14 -8.87 -14.01
C VAL A 439 -1.82 -8.99 -15.39
N SER A 440 -1.92 -7.89 -16.12
CA SER A 440 -1.55 -7.96 -17.52
C SER A 440 -0.09 -8.38 -17.46
N GLY A 441 0.17 -9.67 -17.70
CA GLY A 441 1.51 -10.21 -17.87
C GLY A 441 2.11 -9.55 -19.08
N ASP A 442 2.67 -8.38 -18.84
CA ASP A 442 3.58 -7.58 -19.62
C ASP A 442 4.04 -6.52 -18.63
N GLY A 443 5.29 -6.08 -18.65
CA GLY A 443 5.82 -5.04 -17.74
C GLY A 443 5.10 -3.68 -17.78
N VAL A 444 3.86 -3.58 -18.26
CA VAL A 444 3.00 -2.40 -18.42
C VAL A 444 2.58 -1.78 -17.08
N GLY A 445 2.36 -2.55 -16.01
CA GLY A 445 1.95 -2.01 -14.71
C GLY A 445 3.03 -1.13 -14.06
N ASP A 446 4.25 -1.66 -14.01
CA ASP A 446 5.43 -0.94 -13.51
C ASP A 446 5.83 0.22 -14.45
N LYS A 447 5.70 0.01 -15.78
CA LYS A 447 5.87 1.07 -16.80
C LYS A 447 4.85 2.20 -16.66
N ARG A 448 3.59 1.90 -16.30
CA ARG A 448 2.53 2.92 -16.14
C ARG A 448 2.79 3.77 -14.89
N ARG A 449 3.25 3.16 -13.79
CA ARG A 449 3.66 3.90 -12.58
C ARG A 449 4.87 4.79 -12.88
N ALA A 450 5.88 4.26 -13.56
CA ALA A 450 7.06 5.03 -13.97
C ALA A 450 6.72 6.23 -14.90
N LEU A 451 5.75 6.07 -15.81
CA LEU A 451 5.28 7.18 -16.66
C LEU A 451 4.48 8.22 -15.88
N LYS A 452 3.63 7.80 -14.93
CA LYS A 452 2.91 8.72 -14.04
C LYS A 452 3.87 9.52 -13.18
N ASP A 453 4.84 8.85 -12.56
CA ASP A 453 5.87 9.50 -11.75
C ASP A 453 6.71 10.45 -12.61
N ALA A 454 7.02 10.12 -13.87
CA ALA A 454 7.69 11.02 -14.81
C ALA A 454 6.90 12.30 -15.13
N CYS A 455 5.61 12.17 -15.42
CA CYS A 455 4.74 13.31 -15.68
C CYS A 455 4.54 14.16 -14.42
N LEU A 456 4.43 13.53 -13.25
CA LEU A 456 4.34 14.21 -11.96
C LEU A 456 5.64 14.98 -11.69
N SER A 457 6.80 14.34 -11.75
CA SER A 457 8.12 14.98 -11.60
C SER A 457 8.31 16.15 -12.56
N PHE A 458 7.84 16.04 -13.81
CA PHE A 458 7.91 17.15 -14.76
C PHE A 458 6.99 18.31 -14.37
N ALA A 459 5.79 18.02 -13.86
CA ALA A 459 4.88 19.05 -13.37
C ALA A 459 5.47 19.76 -12.14
N LEU A 460 5.99 19.00 -11.19
CA LEU A 460 6.70 19.53 -10.01
C LEU A 460 7.90 20.39 -10.43
N PHE A 461 8.72 19.93 -11.38
CA PHE A 461 9.82 20.72 -11.96
C PHE A 461 9.34 22.07 -12.50
N LYS A 462 8.17 22.14 -13.15
CA LYS A 462 7.64 23.42 -13.65
C LYS A 462 7.30 24.38 -12.50
N LEU A 463 6.86 23.86 -11.36
CA LEU A 463 6.61 24.64 -10.16
C LEU A 463 7.93 25.07 -9.52
N LEU A 464 8.85 24.14 -9.31
CA LEU A 464 10.18 24.41 -8.73
C LEU A 464 11.02 25.38 -9.57
N LYS A 465 10.88 25.34 -10.90
CA LYS A 465 11.51 26.30 -11.81
C LYS A 465 11.15 27.75 -11.45
N ARG A 466 9.95 28.03 -10.94
CA ARG A 466 9.56 29.37 -10.51
C ARG A 466 10.48 29.85 -9.39
N ARG A 467 10.76 28.98 -8.41
CA ARG A 467 11.68 29.24 -7.30
C ARG A 467 13.11 29.53 -7.79
N PHE A 468 13.62 28.74 -8.75
CA PHE A 468 14.93 29.02 -9.38
C PHE A 468 14.99 30.32 -10.20
N CYS A 469 13.86 30.80 -10.72
CA CYS A 469 13.80 32.04 -11.49
C CYS A 469 13.41 33.26 -10.64
N GLY A 470 13.34 33.15 -9.31
CA GLY A 470 12.93 34.23 -8.41
C GLY A 470 11.46 34.66 -8.60
N LEU A 471 10.61 33.78 -9.13
CA LEU A 471 9.17 34.02 -9.30
C LEU A 471 8.41 33.53 -8.06
N GLU A 472 7.30 34.21 -7.72
CA GLU A 472 6.42 33.78 -6.62
C GLU A 472 6.02 32.31 -6.77
N VAL A 473 6.08 31.56 -5.68
CA VAL A 473 5.71 30.14 -5.62
C VAL A 473 4.26 30.05 -5.16
N ALA A 474 3.35 29.65 -6.05
CA ALA A 474 1.90 29.67 -5.78
C ALA A 474 1.48 28.60 -4.76
N GLU A 475 2.37 27.67 -4.44
CA GLU A 475 2.20 26.60 -3.46
C GLU A 475 2.44 27.08 -2.03
N ALA A 476 3.13 28.21 -1.85
CA ALA A 476 3.52 28.75 -0.56
C ALA A 476 2.29 29.02 0.32
N GLY A 477 2.31 28.50 1.55
CA GLY A 477 1.23 28.69 2.54
C GLY A 477 -0.06 27.88 2.30
N HIS A 478 -0.26 27.28 1.12
CA HIS A 478 -1.49 26.54 0.82
C HIS A 478 -1.54 25.16 1.50
N GLN A 479 -2.61 24.91 2.26
CA GLN A 479 -2.83 23.62 2.91
C GLN A 479 -2.88 22.44 1.92
N LYS A 480 -3.43 22.65 0.72
CA LYS A 480 -3.47 21.63 -0.33
C LYS A 480 -2.08 21.17 -0.81
N ALA A 481 -1.09 22.06 -0.79
CA ALA A 481 0.29 21.74 -1.16
C ALA A 481 0.93 20.83 -0.10
N ARG A 482 0.69 21.13 1.18
CA ARG A 482 1.07 20.27 2.32
C ARG A 482 0.39 18.91 2.26
N ASP A 483 -0.92 18.88 2.05
CA ASP A 483 -1.70 17.64 1.97
C ASP A 483 -1.21 16.78 0.79
N PHE A 484 -0.89 17.39 -0.35
CA PHE A 484 -0.29 16.66 -1.48
C PHE A 484 1.03 15.97 -1.09
N VAL A 485 1.94 16.66 -0.39
CA VAL A 485 3.21 16.03 0.01
C VAL A 485 3.00 14.96 1.09
N VAL A 486 2.24 15.27 2.14
CA VAL A 486 2.09 14.39 3.32
C VAL A 486 1.14 13.22 3.07
N ALA A 487 -0.01 13.47 2.43
CA ALA A 487 -1.05 12.46 2.22
C ALA A 487 -0.88 11.70 0.90
N ASP A 488 -0.43 12.36 -0.19
CA ASP A 488 -0.33 11.71 -1.52
C ASP A 488 1.09 11.25 -1.86
N LEU A 489 2.10 12.12 -1.74
CA LEU A 489 3.48 11.78 -2.14
C LEU A 489 4.14 10.82 -1.14
N LEU A 490 3.86 10.98 0.16
CA LEU A 490 4.32 10.13 1.27
C LEU A 490 3.29 9.07 1.74
N ALA A 491 2.28 8.78 0.90
CA ALA A 491 1.27 7.76 1.15
C ALA A 491 1.88 6.36 1.37
N GLY A 492 1.30 5.57 2.28
CA GLY A 492 1.63 4.14 2.45
C GLY A 492 3.09 3.81 2.85
N ASP A 493 3.81 4.77 3.44
CA ASP A 493 5.20 4.67 3.88
C ASP A 493 6.21 4.31 2.75
N ASP A 494 5.86 4.56 1.49
CA ASP A 494 6.74 4.41 0.32
C ASP A 494 7.67 5.64 0.17
N TYR A 495 8.46 5.91 1.21
CA TYR A 495 9.41 7.06 1.27
C TYR A 495 10.42 7.06 0.10
N GLU A 496 10.78 5.87 -0.38
CA GLU A 496 11.67 5.71 -1.53
C GLU A 496 11.03 6.21 -2.83
N ARG A 497 9.70 6.11 -2.99
CA ARG A 497 9.02 6.70 -4.14
C ARG A 497 9.10 8.23 -4.12
N ALA A 498 8.89 8.86 -2.96
CA ALA A 498 8.97 10.31 -2.86
C ALA A 498 10.36 10.82 -3.27
N PHE A 499 11.43 10.17 -2.79
CA PHE A 499 12.79 10.47 -3.24
C PHE A 499 12.98 10.26 -4.74
N ARG A 500 12.51 9.14 -5.32
CA ARG A 500 12.62 8.92 -6.78
C ARG A 500 11.88 9.99 -7.60
N VAL A 501 10.71 10.45 -7.14
CA VAL A 501 9.94 11.50 -7.82
C VAL A 501 10.69 12.84 -7.77
N VAL A 502 11.26 13.20 -6.61
CA VAL A 502 12.05 14.44 -6.45
C VAL A 502 13.39 14.36 -7.18
N GLU A 503 14.11 13.24 -7.11
CA GLU A 503 15.34 13.01 -7.88
C GLU A 503 15.09 13.22 -9.39
N LEU A 504 13.95 12.74 -9.87
CA LEU A 504 13.57 12.84 -11.27
C LEU A 504 13.04 14.23 -11.66
N GLU A 505 12.44 14.95 -10.72
CA GLU A 505 12.16 16.37 -10.88
C GLU A 505 13.45 17.17 -11.02
N LEU A 506 14.40 16.94 -10.12
CA LEU A 506 15.68 17.62 -10.11
C LEU A 506 16.50 17.29 -11.36
N SER A 507 16.35 16.09 -11.95
CA SER A 507 17.00 15.78 -13.23
C SER A 507 16.44 16.63 -14.37
N PHE A 508 15.14 16.94 -14.39
CA PHE A 508 14.57 17.91 -15.32
C PHE A 508 15.14 19.33 -15.08
N ALA A 509 15.35 19.73 -13.83
CA ALA A 509 15.96 21.01 -13.49
C ALA A 509 17.42 21.09 -13.94
N HIS A 510 18.23 20.07 -13.65
CA HIS A 510 19.60 19.95 -14.13
C HIS A 510 19.66 20.03 -15.66
N ASP A 511 18.85 19.22 -16.35
CA ASP A 511 18.78 19.25 -17.81
C ASP A 511 18.35 20.64 -18.31
N PHE A 512 17.54 21.36 -17.55
CA PHE A 512 17.10 22.71 -17.89
C PHE A 512 18.23 23.74 -17.86
N PHE A 513 19.05 23.72 -16.81
CA PHE A 513 20.09 24.73 -16.58
C PHE A 513 21.45 24.33 -17.19
N CYS A 514 21.76 23.04 -17.24
CA CYS A 514 23.10 22.54 -17.56
C CYS A 514 23.20 21.86 -18.94
N THR A 515 22.08 21.65 -19.64
CA THR A 515 22.07 20.97 -20.96
C THR A 515 21.32 21.75 -22.04
N LYS A 516 21.46 21.32 -23.30
CA LYS A 516 20.77 21.92 -24.45
C LYS A 516 19.35 21.36 -24.68
N TYR A 517 18.88 20.41 -23.87
CA TYR A 517 17.60 19.71 -24.06
C TYR A 517 16.36 20.63 -24.09
N PRO A 518 16.23 21.68 -23.27
CA PRO A 518 15.04 22.53 -23.26
C PRO A 518 14.81 23.34 -24.53
N ALA A 519 15.85 23.63 -25.31
CA ALA A 519 15.72 24.31 -26.60
C ALA A 519 15.28 23.35 -27.73
N LEU A 520 15.51 22.05 -27.54
CA LEU A 520 15.31 21.01 -28.56
C LEU A 520 13.87 20.49 -28.64
N PHE A 521 13.10 20.48 -27.56
CA PHE A 521 11.74 19.91 -27.54
C PHE A 521 10.59 20.89 -27.84
N PRO A 522 10.68 22.21 -27.54
CA PRO A 522 9.65 23.17 -27.93
C PRO A 522 9.71 23.56 -29.42
N THR A 523 10.79 23.23 -30.12
CA THR A 523 11.03 23.64 -31.51
C THR A 523 10.30 22.75 -32.52
N SER A 524 9.90 23.33 -33.65
CA SER A 524 9.08 22.63 -34.65
C SER A 524 9.82 21.43 -35.26
N ALA A 525 9.07 20.46 -35.79
CA ALA A 525 9.63 19.28 -36.47
C ALA A 525 10.65 19.65 -37.58
N VAL A 526 10.56 20.86 -38.13
CA VAL A 526 11.48 21.40 -39.13
C VAL A 526 12.91 21.53 -38.60
N LEU A 527 13.11 21.95 -37.34
CA LEU A 527 14.45 22.07 -36.74
C LEU A 527 15.10 20.70 -36.50
N HIS A 528 14.30 19.68 -36.13
CA HIS A 528 14.80 18.32 -36.01
C HIS A 528 15.23 17.73 -37.36
N VAL A 529 14.45 17.99 -38.42
CA VAL A 529 14.80 17.58 -39.79
C VAL A 529 16.03 18.34 -40.28
N ALA A 530 16.11 19.66 -40.04
CA ALA A 530 17.26 20.46 -40.41
C ALA A 530 18.56 19.96 -39.75
N ARG A 531 18.54 19.66 -38.44
CA ARG A 531 19.70 19.08 -37.74
C ARG A 531 20.09 17.71 -38.28
N PHE A 532 19.11 16.85 -38.58
CA PHE A 532 19.36 15.54 -39.15
C PHE A 532 19.99 15.65 -40.56
N VAL A 533 19.50 16.56 -41.38
CA VAL A 533 20.06 16.86 -42.71
C VAL A 533 21.47 17.45 -42.59
N SER A 534 21.71 18.37 -41.64
CA SER A 534 23.04 18.92 -41.39
C SER A 534 24.04 17.85 -40.94
N LEU A 535 23.61 16.90 -40.10
CA LEU A 535 24.44 15.76 -39.69
C LEU A 535 24.79 14.86 -40.87
N LEU A 536 23.82 14.55 -41.74
CA LEU A 536 24.06 13.77 -42.96
C LEU A 536 24.99 14.49 -43.94
N ALA A 537 24.82 15.80 -44.11
CA ALA A 537 25.70 16.62 -44.94
C ALA A 537 27.14 16.63 -44.38
N PHE A 538 27.29 16.74 -43.06
CA PHE A 538 28.60 16.72 -42.41
C PHE A 538 29.27 15.33 -42.49
N LEU A 539 28.51 14.25 -42.31
CA LEU A 539 28.97 12.87 -42.51
C LEU A 539 29.46 12.63 -43.95
N LYS A 540 28.74 13.20 -44.93
CA LYS A 540 29.10 13.11 -46.34
C LYS A 540 30.39 13.89 -46.65
N LEU A 541 30.50 15.13 -46.14
CA LEU A 541 31.73 15.93 -46.27
C LEU A 541 32.93 15.23 -45.62
N PHE A 542 32.73 14.58 -44.48
CA PHE A 542 33.75 13.80 -43.79
C PHE A 542 34.17 12.55 -44.59
N TYR A 543 33.22 11.81 -45.16
CA TYR A 543 33.51 10.70 -46.07
C TYR A 543 34.28 11.17 -47.31
N ASP A 544 33.89 12.29 -47.91
CA ASP A 544 34.57 12.83 -49.10
C ASP A 544 35.97 13.34 -48.77
N PHE A 545 36.17 13.99 -47.61
CA PHE A 545 37.48 14.40 -47.11
C PHE A 545 38.40 13.20 -46.90
N THR A 546 37.91 12.14 -46.26
CA THR A 546 38.69 10.91 -45.97
C THR A 546 39.01 10.11 -47.22
N TYR A 547 38.07 10.03 -48.16
CA TYR A 547 38.29 9.45 -49.48
C TYR A 547 39.37 10.22 -50.25
N THR A 548 39.29 11.56 -50.24
CA THR A 548 40.26 12.43 -50.92
C THR A 548 41.66 12.34 -50.28
N ALA A 549 41.74 12.37 -48.94
CA ALA A 549 42.98 12.23 -48.18
C ALA A 549 43.64 10.85 -48.38
N SER A 550 42.84 9.77 -48.47
CA SER A 550 43.35 8.43 -48.79
C SER A 550 43.87 8.33 -50.22
N TYR A 551 43.28 9.08 -51.14
CA TYR A 551 43.70 9.12 -52.54
C TYR A 551 45.00 9.93 -52.72
N THR A 552 45.13 11.08 -52.03
CA THR A 552 46.35 11.91 -52.06
C THR A 552 47.53 11.25 -51.35
N ALA A 553 47.30 10.54 -50.24
CA ALA A 553 48.33 9.74 -49.54
C ALA A 553 48.87 8.59 -50.42
N LYS A 554 48.05 8.04 -51.32
CA LYS A 554 48.49 7.05 -52.32
C LYS A 554 49.36 7.65 -53.43
N PHE A 555 49.27 8.96 -53.66
CA PHE A 555 49.93 9.66 -54.77
C PHE A 555 51.28 10.28 -54.37
N PHE A 556 51.44 10.71 -53.11
CA PHE A 556 52.68 11.27 -52.57
C PHE A 556 53.31 10.33 -51.54
N LYS A 557 54.30 9.53 -51.97
CA LYS A 557 54.89 8.45 -51.16
C LYS A 557 55.90 8.88 -50.09
N ASP A 558 56.31 10.15 -50.04
CA ASP A 558 57.51 10.59 -49.31
C ASP A 558 57.35 11.83 -48.40
N ILE A 559 56.17 12.09 -47.80
CA ILE A 559 56.02 13.24 -46.88
C ILE A 559 55.38 12.82 -45.55
N SER A 560 56.22 12.55 -44.55
CA SER A 560 55.85 12.11 -43.20
C SER A 560 55.06 13.13 -42.36
N ALA A 561 55.12 14.42 -42.70
CA ALA A 561 54.42 15.47 -41.96
C ALA A 561 52.92 15.57 -42.32
N VAL A 562 52.54 15.29 -43.59
CA VAL A 562 51.16 15.43 -44.06
C VAL A 562 50.25 14.31 -43.51
N ASP A 563 50.82 13.13 -43.25
CA ASP A 563 50.10 11.99 -42.67
C ASP A 563 49.72 12.20 -41.20
N ILE A 564 50.54 12.90 -40.41
CA ILE A 564 50.29 13.11 -38.96
C ILE A 564 49.21 14.18 -38.74
N PHE A 565 49.24 15.29 -39.48
CA PHE A 565 48.20 16.33 -39.38
C PHE A 565 46.85 15.79 -39.86
N SER A 566 46.80 15.09 -40.99
CA SER A 566 45.56 14.52 -41.54
C SER A 566 44.96 13.45 -40.61
N PHE A 567 45.78 12.66 -39.91
CA PHE A 567 45.31 11.65 -38.96
C PHE A 567 44.78 12.26 -37.66
N ASN A 568 45.46 13.28 -37.10
CA ASN A 568 44.99 13.97 -35.90
C ASN A 568 43.72 14.77 -36.15
N ASP A 569 43.61 15.46 -37.29
CA ASP A 569 42.39 16.18 -37.69
C ASP A 569 41.24 15.20 -37.93
N PHE A 570 41.51 14.04 -38.55
CA PHE A 570 40.53 12.96 -38.71
C PHE A 570 40.04 12.42 -37.36
N LEU A 571 40.94 12.19 -36.40
CA LEU A 571 40.57 11.73 -35.06
C LEU A 571 39.75 12.79 -34.31
N PHE A 572 40.13 14.06 -34.41
CA PHE A 572 39.43 15.16 -33.76
C PHE A 572 38.02 15.37 -34.34
N ILE A 573 37.88 15.37 -35.68
CA ILE A 573 36.58 15.47 -36.35
C ILE A 573 35.73 14.23 -36.07
N SER A 574 36.32 13.02 -36.08
CA SER A 574 35.62 11.79 -35.70
C SER A 574 35.13 11.82 -34.26
N MET A 575 35.91 12.38 -33.33
CA MET A 575 35.55 12.52 -31.92
C MET A 575 34.40 13.51 -31.76
N ILE A 576 34.45 14.68 -32.39
CA ILE A 576 33.36 15.67 -32.38
C ILE A 576 32.10 15.07 -32.97
N LEU A 577 32.20 14.41 -34.13
CA LEU A 577 31.08 13.76 -34.79
C LEU A 577 30.50 12.63 -33.93
N GLY A 578 31.36 11.84 -33.30
CA GLY A 578 30.95 10.80 -32.35
C GLY A 578 30.19 11.39 -31.17
N VAL A 579 30.66 12.50 -30.60
CA VAL A 579 29.99 13.22 -29.51
C VAL A 579 28.64 13.79 -29.97
N GLU A 580 28.54 14.40 -31.15
CA GLU A 580 27.28 14.95 -31.67
C GLU A 580 26.25 13.83 -31.96
N VAL A 581 26.69 12.72 -32.56
CA VAL A 581 25.83 11.53 -32.77
C VAL A 581 25.37 10.94 -31.44
N MET A 582 26.27 10.81 -30.46
CA MET A 582 25.92 10.33 -29.13
C MET A 582 24.94 11.28 -28.42
N GLN A 583 25.11 12.59 -28.55
CA GLN A 583 24.17 13.59 -27.99
C GLN A 583 22.79 13.50 -28.67
N GLN A 584 22.74 13.36 -29.99
CA GLN A 584 21.50 13.22 -30.76
C GLN A 584 20.73 11.94 -30.35
N LEU A 585 21.45 10.82 -30.19
CA LEU A 585 20.88 9.57 -29.70
C LEU A 585 20.42 9.72 -28.24
N SER A 586 21.25 10.28 -27.35
CA SER A 586 20.91 10.49 -25.94
C SER A 586 19.65 11.33 -25.77
N THR A 587 19.48 12.38 -26.60
CA THR A 587 18.30 13.26 -26.60
C THR A 587 17.01 12.48 -26.90
N GLY A 588 17.03 11.52 -27.83
CA GLY A 588 15.85 10.70 -28.17
C GLY A 588 15.39 9.75 -27.05
N TYR A 589 16.25 9.50 -26.06
CA TYR A 589 15.99 8.61 -24.92
C TYR A 589 15.94 9.35 -23.57
N SER A 590 15.96 10.68 -23.56
CA SER A 590 15.99 11.49 -22.33
C SER A 590 14.62 11.53 -21.62
N ASP A 591 14.62 11.95 -20.35
CA ASP A 591 13.40 12.13 -19.58
C ASP A 591 12.46 13.16 -20.23
N TRP A 592 13.03 14.20 -20.86
CA TRP A 592 12.31 15.21 -21.64
C TRP A 592 11.59 14.61 -22.86
N ALA A 593 12.24 13.68 -23.57
CA ALA A 593 11.63 13.01 -24.71
C ALA A 593 10.41 12.19 -24.28
N VAL A 594 10.51 11.47 -23.15
CA VAL A 594 9.41 10.66 -22.62
C VAL A 594 8.17 11.51 -22.34
N VAL A 595 8.34 12.62 -21.61
CA VAL A 595 7.22 13.51 -21.27
C VAL A 595 6.67 14.18 -22.53
N HIS A 596 7.54 14.64 -23.44
CA HIS A 596 7.12 15.24 -24.70
C HIS A 596 6.27 14.28 -25.55
N PHE A 597 6.70 13.01 -25.70
CA PHE A 597 5.94 12.01 -26.44
C PHE A 597 4.59 11.69 -25.78
N VAL A 598 4.52 11.63 -24.45
CA VAL A 598 3.26 11.43 -23.72
C VAL A 598 2.32 12.63 -23.91
N CYS A 599 2.84 13.86 -23.81
CA CYS A 599 2.05 15.07 -24.01
C CYS A 599 1.57 15.21 -25.47
N ASP A 600 2.40 14.94 -26.48
CA ASP A 600 2.01 14.93 -27.90
C ASP A 600 0.97 13.83 -28.16
N TYR A 601 1.13 12.64 -27.55
CA TYR A 601 0.15 11.57 -27.61
C TYR A 601 -1.22 12.01 -27.08
N VAL A 602 -1.28 12.57 -25.87
CA VAL A 602 -2.54 13.02 -25.25
C VAL A 602 -3.19 14.14 -26.07
N ARG A 603 -2.42 15.17 -26.47
CA ARG A 603 -2.93 16.29 -27.28
C ARG A 603 -3.48 15.86 -28.64
N ARG A 604 -2.90 14.81 -29.25
CA ARG A 604 -3.37 14.29 -30.55
C ARG A 604 -4.53 13.32 -30.41
N VAL A 605 -4.59 12.49 -29.36
CA VAL A 605 -5.77 11.67 -29.07
C VAL A 605 -7.01 12.54 -28.92
N ASP A 606 -6.88 13.69 -28.27
CA ASP A 606 -7.98 14.63 -28.10
C ASP A 606 -8.40 15.30 -29.43
N LYS A 607 -7.43 15.60 -30.32
CA LYS A 607 -7.69 16.13 -31.67
C LYS A 607 -8.18 15.08 -32.69
N ASN A 608 -7.84 13.80 -32.54
CA ASN A 608 -8.12 12.73 -33.51
C ASN A 608 -9.46 12.01 -33.32
N LYS A 609 -10.38 12.52 -32.48
CA LYS A 609 -11.81 12.12 -32.54
C LYS A 609 -12.46 12.29 -33.93
N LYS A 610 -11.77 12.89 -34.92
CA LYS A 610 -12.31 13.15 -36.27
C LYS A 610 -11.62 12.51 -37.48
N ARG A 611 -10.48 11.80 -37.41
CA ARG A 611 -9.92 11.14 -38.62
C ARG A 611 -9.11 9.88 -38.30
N HIS A 612 -9.53 8.77 -38.90
CA HIS A 612 -8.82 7.48 -38.88
C HIS A 612 -7.60 7.51 -39.79
N GLY A 613 -6.45 6.96 -39.34
CA GLY A 613 -5.31 6.72 -40.22
C GLY A 613 -3.99 6.36 -39.53
N GLY A 614 -3.68 5.06 -39.47
CA GLY A 614 -2.39 4.44 -39.84
C GLY A 614 -1.06 4.75 -39.11
N GLY A 615 -0.92 5.83 -38.33
CA GLY A 615 0.39 6.22 -37.74
C GLY A 615 0.61 5.82 -36.28
N PHE A 616 -0.36 5.17 -35.64
CA PHE A 616 -0.46 5.11 -34.18
C PHE A 616 0.44 4.04 -33.52
N GLY A 617 0.72 2.94 -34.21
CA GLY A 617 1.42 1.78 -33.64
C GLY A 617 2.91 2.01 -33.34
N PHE A 618 3.63 2.73 -34.22
CA PHE A 618 5.07 2.98 -34.06
C PHE A 618 5.37 3.85 -32.84
N ARG A 619 4.60 4.93 -32.65
CA ARG A 619 4.78 5.86 -31.52
C ARG A 619 4.47 5.21 -30.18
N GLN A 620 3.43 4.37 -30.13
CA GLN A 620 3.08 3.60 -28.93
C GLN A 620 4.18 2.59 -28.57
N ALA A 621 4.82 1.96 -29.57
CA ALA A 621 5.95 1.07 -29.35
C ALA A 621 7.19 1.80 -28.80
N VAL A 622 7.47 3.03 -29.28
CA VAL A 622 8.54 3.88 -28.76
C VAL A 622 8.29 4.25 -27.29
N ILE A 623 7.09 4.74 -26.94
CA ILE A 623 6.72 5.06 -25.55
C ILE A 623 6.90 3.85 -24.63
N LYS A 624 6.46 2.65 -25.08
CA LYS A 624 6.59 1.40 -24.32
C LYS A 624 8.04 0.96 -24.11
N ARG A 625 8.92 1.14 -25.10
CA ARG A 625 10.37 0.83 -24.98
C ARG A 625 11.08 1.82 -24.07
N LEU A 626 10.75 3.10 -24.14
CA LEU A 626 11.31 4.15 -23.29
C LEU A 626 10.94 3.98 -21.82
N ALA A 627 9.67 3.67 -21.53
CA ALA A 627 9.21 3.38 -20.17
C ALA A 627 9.92 2.16 -19.54
N ALA A 628 10.25 1.14 -20.37
CA ALA A 628 10.95 -0.06 -19.91
C ALA A 628 12.42 0.19 -19.54
N ARG A 629 13.09 1.14 -20.20
CA ARG A 629 14.46 1.56 -19.87
C ARG A 629 14.51 2.41 -18.59
N ARG A 630 13.50 3.27 -18.38
CA ARG A 630 13.41 4.17 -17.21
C ARG A 630 13.38 3.44 -15.87
N ALA A 631 12.70 2.29 -15.80
CA ALA A 631 12.64 1.47 -14.59
C ALA A 631 14.02 1.00 -14.07
N ARG A 632 15.10 1.21 -14.83
CA ARG A 632 16.45 0.72 -14.49
C ARG A 632 17.50 1.80 -14.19
N THR A 633 17.23 3.10 -14.39
CA THR A 633 18.29 4.13 -14.26
C THR A 633 17.76 5.54 -14.04
N SER A 634 18.04 6.14 -12.87
CA SER A 634 18.37 7.57 -12.75
C SER A 634 19.87 7.63 -12.45
N ARG A 635 20.68 8.16 -13.38
CA ARG A 635 22.15 8.13 -13.30
C ARG A 635 22.77 9.48 -12.90
N HIS A 636 21.95 10.48 -12.57
CA HIS A 636 22.43 11.85 -12.36
C HIS A 636 22.87 12.13 -10.91
N TRP A 637 22.35 11.38 -9.94
CA TRP A 637 22.61 11.59 -8.51
C TRP A 637 23.54 10.54 -7.96
N GLN A 638 24.54 10.98 -7.20
CA GLN A 638 25.60 10.08 -6.72
C GLN A 638 25.16 9.20 -5.54
N ASN A 639 23.95 9.38 -4.97
CA ASN A 639 23.49 8.72 -3.73
C ASN A 639 24.56 8.79 -2.64
N LYS A 640 25.16 9.98 -2.47
CA LYS A 640 26.29 10.25 -1.61
C LYS A 640 25.93 11.32 -0.58
N LEU A 641 26.60 11.27 0.56
CA LEU A 641 26.46 12.18 1.69
C LEU A 641 27.85 12.61 2.12
N GLY A 642 28.12 13.91 2.11
CA GLY A 642 29.36 14.47 2.66
C GLY A 642 29.43 14.24 4.17
N GLN A 643 30.62 14.05 4.70
CA GLN A 643 30.85 13.81 6.12
C GLN A 643 32.03 14.67 6.58
N TYR A 644 31.81 15.42 7.64
CA TYR A 644 32.82 16.21 8.30
C TYR A 644 32.75 15.99 9.81
N SER A 645 33.91 16.04 10.47
CA SER A 645 34.00 16.00 11.92
C SER A 645 34.95 17.11 12.37
N LEU A 646 34.41 18.06 13.14
CA LEU A 646 35.15 19.21 13.66
C LEU A 646 36.40 18.77 14.44
N LEU A 647 36.25 17.76 15.31
CA LEU A 647 37.29 17.28 16.21
C LEU A 647 38.44 16.55 15.47
N TYR A 648 38.16 15.93 14.31
CA TYR A 648 39.23 15.37 13.47
C TYR A 648 40.09 16.46 12.84
N HIS A 649 39.53 17.65 12.59
CA HIS A 649 40.26 18.75 11.95
C HIS A 649 41.19 19.49 12.93
N SER A 650 40.87 19.49 14.22
CA SER A 650 41.72 20.10 15.26
C SER A 650 43.02 19.33 15.52
N SER A 651 43.06 18.00 15.31
CA SER A 651 44.25 17.18 15.61
C SER A 651 45.25 17.03 14.46
N ALA A 652 44.94 17.50 13.25
CA ALA A 652 45.77 17.28 12.08
C ALA A 652 46.92 18.29 11.95
N GLY A 653 48.05 18.01 12.60
CA GLY A 653 49.37 18.46 12.15
C GLY A 653 49.84 17.66 10.93
N ASN A 654 49.16 17.79 9.79
CA ASN A 654 49.53 17.07 8.56
C ASN A 654 50.37 17.98 7.64
N CYS A 655 51.65 17.64 7.43
CA CYS A 655 52.53 18.29 6.45
C CYS A 655 51.91 18.43 5.04
N LEU A 656 51.00 17.51 4.66
CA LEU A 656 50.29 17.57 3.38
C LEU A 656 49.30 18.75 3.27
N SER A 657 48.65 19.20 4.36
CA SER A 657 47.72 20.34 4.27
C SER A 657 48.43 21.68 4.09
N TRP A 658 49.73 21.73 4.43
CA TRP A 658 50.59 22.89 4.18
C TRP A 658 51.07 22.94 2.72
N LEU A 659 51.33 21.77 2.11
CA LEU A 659 51.74 21.62 0.71
C LEU A 659 50.59 21.79 -0.31
N THR A 660 49.34 21.49 0.06
CA THR A 660 48.16 21.63 -0.82
C THR A 660 47.39 22.94 -0.64
N GLY A 661 47.93 23.91 0.10
CA GLY A 661 47.26 25.21 0.31
C GLY A 661 45.95 25.11 1.08
N ARG A 662 45.81 24.16 2.01
CA ARG A 662 44.58 23.87 2.77
C ARG A 662 43.35 23.44 1.94
N LEU A 663 43.52 22.87 0.73
CA LEU A 663 42.42 22.13 0.10
C LEU A 663 42.17 20.82 0.85
N LEU A 664 41.18 20.80 1.74
CA LEU A 664 40.64 19.58 2.32
C LEU A 664 39.68 18.92 1.34
N GLU A 665 39.90 17.63 1.06
CA GLU A 665 38.89 16.82 0.38
C GLU A 665 37.89 16.27 1.41
N PRO A 666 36.59 16.51 1.24
CA PRO A 666 35.58 15.99 2.16
C PRO A 666 35.44 14.48 2.04
N LYS A 667 35.25 13.80 3.17
CA LYS A 667 34.90 12.37 3.17
C LYS A 667 33.47 12.22 2.67
N VAL A 668 33.23 11.29 1.75
CA VAL A 668 31.90 11.05 1.19
C VAL A 668 31.49 9.60 1.43
N VAL A 669 30.26 9.38 1.90
CA VAL A 669 29.68 8.06 2.16
C VAL A 669 28.41 7.85 1.35
N THR A 670 28.02 6.61 1.08
CA THR A 670 26.73 6.31 0.44
C THR A 670 25.58 6.71 1.36
N LEU A 671 24.56 7.38 0.82
CA LEU A 671 23.35 7.79 1.55
C LEU A 671 22.56 6.54 1.99
N PRO A 672 22.46 6.24 3.30
CA PRO A 672 21.72 5.07 3.77
C PRO A 672 20.21 5.22 3.61
N ARG A 673 19.51 4.10 3.42
CA ARG A 673 18.03 4.08 3.34
C ARG A 673 17.39 4.57 4.63
N GLU A 674 17.98 4.23 5.76
CA GLU A 674 17.53 4.60 7.11
C GLU A 674 17.47 6.12 7.27
N VAL A 675 18.41 6.85 6.67
CA VAL A 675 18.45 8.32 6.68
C VAL A 675 17.29 8.91 5.88
N LYS A 676 17.05 8.39 4.65
CA LYS A 676 15.91 8.83 3.80
C LYS A 676 14.58 8.63 4.53
N VAL A 677 14.42 7.47 5.17
CA VAL A 677 13.21 7.10 5.91
C VAL A 677 13.04 7.97 7.16
N ALA A 678 14.10 8.18 7.95
CA ALA A 678 14.01 8.95 9.19
C ALA A 678 13.58 10.41 8.96
N VAL A 679 14.17 11.07 7.96
CA VAL A 679 13.85 12.46 7.61
C VAL A 679 12.40 12.61 7.13
N LEU A 680 11.97 11.78 6.17
CA LEU A 680 10.59 11.86 5.65
C LEU A 680 9.53 11.38 6.64
N ARG A 681 9.87 10.43 7.52
CA ARG A 681 8.99 10.01 8.62
C ARG A 681 8.78 11.16 9.60
N SER A 682 9.86 11.82 10.04
CA SER A 682 9.78 12.99 10.92
C SER A 682 8.90 14.10 10.33
N PHE A 683 9.05 14.39 9.03
CA PHE A 683 8.20 15.35 8.34
C PHE A 683 6.72 14.94 8.25
N LYS A 684 6.45 13.65 8.02
CA LYS A 684 5.08 13.11 7.97
C LYS A 684 4.41 13.13 9.35
N GLU A 685 5.13 12.73 10.38
CA GLU A 685 4.65 12.72 11.78
C GLU A 685 4.39 14.14 12.32
N SER A 686 5.10 15.15 11.81
CA SER A 686 4.81 16.56 12.11
C SER A 686 3.60 17.12 11.35
N GLY A 687 2.96 16.33 10.50
CA GLY A 687 1.83 16.76 9.66
C GLY A 687 2.24 17.79 8.59
N GLY A 688 3.50 17.76 8.14
CA GLY A 688 4.04 18.71 7.17
C GLY A 688 4.17 20.14 7.73
N ARG A 689 4.27 20.29 9.04
CA ARG A 689 4.49 21.59 9.70
C ARG A 689 5.92 21.65 10.21
N LEU A 690 6.71 22.52 9.58
CA LEU A 690 7.98 22.96 10.14
C LEU A 690 7.65 24.04 11.17
N ALA A 691 8.00 23.77 12.40
CA ALA A 691 7.68 24.64 13.52
C ALA A 691 8.38 25.99 13.37
N VAL A 692 7.61 27.08 13.24
CA VAL A 692 8.08 28.47 13.46
C VAL A 692 9.01 28.45 14.68
N GLY A 693 10.22 29.03 14.57
CA GLY A 693 11.39 28.85 15.45
C GLY A 693 11.19 28.78 16.97
N ARG A 694 10.01 29.10 17.53
CA ARG A 694 9.62 28.78 18.91
C ARG A 694 9.48 27.30 19.21
N SER A 695 9.12 26.43 18.24
CA SER A 695 8.92 25.01 18.53
C SER A 695 10.18 24.15 18.41
N LEU A 696 11.15 24.45 17.52
CA LEU A 696 12.48 23.81 17.57
C LEU A 696 13.13 24.10 18.93
N ASP A 697 13.11 25.36 19.37
CA ASP A 697 13.50 25.79 20.71
C ASP A 697 12.76 25.05 21.83
N SER A 698 11.45 24.85 21.71
CA SER A 698 10.64 24.15 22.70
C SER A 698 10.87 22.64 22.68
N ARG A 699 11.23 22.07 21.54
CA ARG A 699 11.47 20.63 21.33
C ARG A 699 12.89 20.23 21.69
N LEU A 700 13.88 21.08 21.38
CA LEU A 700 15.24 20.96 21.91
C LEU A 700 15.21 21.14 23.44
N ARG A 701 14.41 22.08 23.96
CA ARG A 701 14.14 22.17 25.41
C ARG A 701 13.44 20.92 25.93
N TRP A 702 12.38 20.44 25.29
CA TRP A 702 11.68 19.21 25.65
C TRP A 702 12.60 17.98 25.63
N ALA A 703 13.51 17.89 24.66
CA ALA A 703 14.51 16.84 24.55
C ALA A 703 15.49 16.89 25.72
N CYS A 704 15.92 18.09 26.12
CA CYS A 704 16.70 18.32 27.33
C CYS A 704 15.92 18.02 28.62
N ASP A 705 14.66 18.46 28.73
CA ASP A 705 13.78 18.33 29.92
C ASP A 705 13.40 16.87 30.21
N ARG A 706 13.36 16.03 29.17
CA ARG A 706 13.01 14.60 29.30
C ARG A 706 14.21 13.72 29.65
N LEU A 707 15.42 14.24 29.47
CA LEU A 707 16.68 13.56 29.75
C LEU A 707 17.30 14.03 31.08
N LEU A 708 17.27 15.33 31.39
CA LEU A 708 17.95 15.89 32.55
C LEU A 708 17.06 15.84 33.80
N PRO A 709 17.58 15.44 34.99
CA PRO A 709 16.82 15.51 36.24
C PRO A 709 16.42 16.96 36.60
N PRO A 710 15.33 17.19 37.35
CA PRO A 710 14.83 18.54 37.68
C PRO A 710 15.83 19.44 38.42
N SER A 711 16.86 18.84 39.05
CA SER A 711 17.93 19.52 39.77
C SER A 711 19.02 20.10 38.85
N THR A 712 19.04 19.71 37.58
CA THR A 712 19.86 20.31 36.51
C THR A 712 18.97 21.22 35.67
N GLN A 713 18.35 22.22 36.29
CA GLN A 713 17.89 23.37 35.52
C GLN A 713 19.13 23.96 34.85
N LEU A 714 19.22 23.85 33.53
CA LEU A 714 20.16 24.65 32.74
C LEU A 714 19.96 26.09 33.21
N GLN A 715 20.94 26.65 33.92
CA GLN A 715 20.86 28.00 34.43
C GLN A 715 20.33 28.89 33.32
N SER A 716 19.27 29.61 33.66
CA SER A 716 18.43 30.42 32.80
C SER A 716 19.15 31.64 32.24
N ASP A 717 20.40 31.52 31.82
CA ASP A 717 21.14 32.57 31.13
C ASP A 717 21.00 32.36 29.63
N THR A 718 19.89 32.90 29.15
CA THR A 718 19.73 33.71 27.93
C THR A 718 20.95 33.88 27.00
N HIS A 719 21.51 32.80 26.42
CA HIS A 719 22.55 32.97 25.38
C HIS A 719 22.36 32.19 24.08
N TRP A 720 21.51 31.16 24.06
CA TRP A 720 21.25 30.36 22.85
C TRP A 720 20.09 30.89 21.99
N LYS A 721 19.21 31.73 22.58
CA LYS A 721 18.03 32.33 21.90
C LYS A 721 18.37 33.31 20.76
N THR A 722 19.63 33.73 20.65
CA THR A 722 20.11 34.76 19.72
C THR A 722 21.29 34.29 18.86
N ARG A 723 21.69 33.01 18.94
CA ARG A 723 22.83 32.49 18.17
C ARG A 723 22.35 31.88 16.85
N ALA A 724 23.14 32.08 15.78
CA ALA A 724 22.88 31.59 14.42
C ALA A 724 22.68 30.07 14.38
N HIS A 725 21.94 29.54 13.38
CA HIS A 725 21.65 28.11 13.24
C HIS A 725 22.93 27.25 13.20
N THR A 726 24.00 27.82 12.64
CA THR A 726 25.37 27.29 12.64
C THR A 726 25.85 26.90 14.03
N HIS A 727 25.57 27.73 15.05
CA HIS A 727 25.96 27.48 16.43
C HIS A 727 25.32 26.19 16.97
N THR A 728 24.01 26.04 16.76
CA THR A 728 23.25 24.86 17.20
C THR A 728 23.78 23.60 16.53
N VAL A 729 24.02 23.62 15.22
CA VAL A 729 24.57 22.47 14.48
C VAL A 729 25.92 22.04 15.07
N LEU A 730 26.83 22.98 15.34
CA LEU A 730 28.17 22.66 15.85
C LEU A 730 28.14 22.11 17.27
N VAL A 731 27.35 22.71 18.18
CA VAL A 731 27.18 22.23 19.56
C VAL A 731 26.63 20.80 19.59
N TRP A 732 25.56 20.54 18.84
CA TRP A 732 24.96 19.20 18.76
C TRP A 732 25.89 18.21 18.05
N HIS A 733 26.69 18.65 17.08
CA HIS A 733 27.66 17.80 16.38
C HIS A 733 28.79 17.33 17.30
N ILE A 734 29.34 18.23 18.13
CA ILE A 734 30.34 17.89 19.14
C ILE A 734 29.75 16.92 20.15
N ALA A 735 28.55 17.21 20.67
CA ALA A 735 27.86 16.33 21.63
C ALA A 735 27.57 14.92 21.05
N THR A 736 27.12 14.85 19.80
CA THR A 736 26.86 13.57 19.10
C THR A 736 28.14 12.78 18.88
N THR A 737 29.23 13.46 18.50
CA THR A 737 30.55 12.83 18.31
C THR A 737 31.11 12.30 19.63
N MET A 738 30.93 13.02 20.74
CA MET A 738 31.28 12.54 22.07
C MET A 738 30.48 11.29 22.45
N CYS A 739 29.15 11.31 22.28
CA CYS A 739 28.30 10.15 22.57
C CYS A 739 28.72 8.91 21.77
N ASP A 740 29.08 9.09 20.49
CA ASP A 740 29.53 8.01 19.62
C ASP A 740 30.78 7.30 20.13
N GLN A 741 31.80 8.08 20.47
CA GLN A 741 33.11 7.56 20.86
C GLN A 741 33.10 6.97 22.27
N LEU A 742 32.30 7.54 23.16
CA LEU A 742 32.19 7.10 24.54
C LEU A 742 31.32 5.84 24.69
N ASP A 743 30.28 5.66 23.86
CA ASP A 743 29.53 4.40 23.79
C ASP A 743 30.34 3.30 23.08
N ALA A 744 31.12 3.63 22.04
CA ALA A 744 31.99 2.67 21.35
C ALA A 744 33.10 2.09 22.25
N ALA A 745 33.56 2.85 23.25
CA ALA A 745 34.49 2.37 24.26
C ALA A 745 33.83 1.45 25.32
N ALA A 746 32.49 1.47 25.43
CA ALA A 746 31.72 0.73 26.45
C ALA A 746 31.02 -0.53 25.92
N ALA A 747 30.92 -0.72 24.59
CA ALA A 747 30.13 -1.79 23.98
C ALA A 747 31.00 -2.90 23.38
N ALA A 748 30.99 -4.08 24.03
CA ALA A 748 31.54 -5.32 23.47
C ALA A 748 30.47 -6.28 22.92
N ASP A 749 29.16 -6.04 23.11
CA ASP A 749 28.13 -7.01 22.69
C ASP A 749 26.70 -6.41 22.75
N ASP A 750 26.19 -5.74 21.69
CA ASP A 750 24.73 -5.68 21.40
C ASP A 750 24.42 -5.07 20.01
N ASP A 751 23.91 -5.88 19.09
CA ASP A 751 23.64 -5.56 17.66
C ASP A 751 22.27 -4.88 17.42
N LYS A 752 21.66 -4.25 18.45
CA LYS A 752 20.29 -3.69 18.38
C LYS A 752 20.19 -2.16 18.35
N ASN A 753 21.30 -1.42 18.44
CA ASN A 753 21.31 0.05 18.39
C ASN A 753 21.70 0.63 17.01
N GLY A 754 21.87 -0.23 15.99
CA GLY A 754 22.54 0.13 14.72
C GLY A 754 21.85 1.22 13.88
N ALA A 755 20.52 1.21 13.75
CA ALA A 755 19.81 2.09 12.83
C ALA A 755 19.73 3.55 13.29
N ASP A 756 19.28 3.80 14.52
CA ASP A 756 19.15 5.17 15.06
C ASP A 756 20.53 5.82 15.26
N ARG A 757 21.52 5.06 15.74
CA ARG A 757 22.91 5.51 15.82
C ARG A 757 23.47 5.88 14.45
N LEU A 758 23.24 5.04 13.43
CA LEU A 758 23.64 5.33 12.05
C LEU A 758 23.02 6.63 11.54
N VAL A 759 21.72 6.83 11.74
CA VAL A 759 21.01 8.05 11.30
C VAL A 759 21.59 9.29 11.98
N ALA A 760 21.73 9.27 13.30
CA ALA A 760 22.26 10.39 14.07
C ALA A 760 23.68 10.78 13.62
N ILE A 761 24.60 9.83 13.51
CA ILE A 761 25.99 10.09 13.10
C ILE A 761 26.05 10.61 11.67
N ARG A 762 25.30 10.00 10.75
CA ARG A 762 25.32 10.36 9.32
C ARG A 762 24.77 11.74 9.07
N LEU A 763 23.64 12.08 9.70
CA LEU A 763 23.05 13.42 9.60
C LEU A 763 23.90 14.47 10.32
N SER A 764 24.42 14.16 11.50
CA SER A 764 25.33 15.05 12.23
C SER A 764 26.57 15.42 11.41
N GLY A 765 27.25 14.41 10.87
CA GLY A 765 28.42 14.62 10.01
C GLY A 765 28.10 15.32 8.70
N TYR A 766 26.86 15.16 8.18
CA TYR A 766 26.42 15.86 6.97
C TYR A 766 26.14 17.34 7.22
N CYS A 767 25.42 17.70 8.29
CA CYS A 767 25.20 19.09 8.63
C CYS A 767 26.52 19.83 8.91
N ALA A 768 27.47 19.19 9.57
CA ALA A 768 28.82 19.74 9.76
C ALA A 768 29.58 19.88 8.43
N TYR A 769 29.38 18.96 7.48
CA TYR A 769 29.94 19.05 6.13
C TYR A 769 29.36 20.24 5.36
N LEU A 770 28.05 20.45 5.44
CA LEU A 770 27.40 21.59 4.77
C LEU A 770 27.97 22.91 5.28
N LEU A 771 28.15 23.07 6.60
CA LEU A 771 28.77 24.27 7.16
C LEU A 771 30.20 24.51 6.67
N ALA A 772 30.98 23.44 6.49
CA ALA A 772 32.40 23.54 6.15
C ALA A 772 32.67 23.67 4.65
N PHE A 773 31.83 23.10 3.79
CA PHE A 773 32.13 22.96 2.36
C PHE A 773 31.03 23.52 1.44
N VAL A 774 29.80 23.66 1.92
CA VAL A 774 28.66 24.15 1.13
C VAL A 774 27.75 25.06 1.98
N PRO A 775 28.29 26.10 2.65
CA PRO A 775 27.48 26.93 3.55
C PRO A 775 26.40 27.73 2.81
N GLU A 776 26.52 27.90 1.49
CA GLU A 776 25.63 28.73 0.69
C GLU A 776 24.21 28.17 0.54
N ILE A 777 24.01 26.87 0.76
CA ILE A 777 22.68 26.23 0.69
C ILE A 777 21.92 26.26 2.03
N LEU A 778 22.58 26.71 3.10
CA LEU A 778 21.97 26.83 4.43
C LEU A 778 21.29 28.20 4.57
N PRO A 779 20.34 28.35 5.51
CA PRO A 779 19.61 29.61 5.72
C PRO A 779 20.48 30.73 6.32
N ASP A 780 21.58 30.39 7.00
CA ASP A 780 22.52 31.39 7.52
C ASP A 780 23.36 32.00 6.39
N HIS A 781 23.77 33.27 6.54
CA HIS A 781 24.70 33.88 5.58
C HIS A 781 26.04 33.13 5.59
N SER A 782 26.57 32.77 4.42
CA SER A 782 27.75 31.91 4.28
C SER A 782 28.99 32.45 5.01
N TYR A 783 29.14 33.78 5.06
CA TYR A 783 30.18 34.46 5.85
C TYR A 783 30.04 34.20 7.35
N THR A 784 28.81 34.26 7.89
CA THR A 784 28.53 33.98 9.30
C THR A 784 28.80 32.52 9.63
N ALA A 785 28.39 31.58 8.77
CA ALA A 785 28.66 30.16 8.95
C ALA A 785 30.17 29.86 9.01
N THR A 786 30.93 30.45 8.10
CA THR A 786 32.40 30.30 8.02
C THR A 786 33.09 30.88 9.26
N LEU A 787 32.72 32.10 9.66
CA LEU A 787 33.32 32.77 10.82
C LEU A 787 33.08 31.99 12.13
N VAL A 788 31.86 31.47 12.30
CA VAL A 788 31.48 30.69 13.49
C VAL A 788 32.17 29.32 13.49
N LEU A 789 32.32 28.68 12.32
CA LEU A 789 33.08 27.44 12.19
C LEU A 789 34.57 27.64 12.49
N ASP A 790 35.20 28.68 11.96
CA ASP A 790 36.61 29.00 12.21
C ASP A 790 36.87 29.27 13.69
N ALA A 791 35.96 29.99 14.36
CA ALA A 791 36.03 30.22 15.80
C ALA A 791 35.94 28.90 16.59
N ALA A 792 35.04 27.99 16.21
CA ALA A 792 34.90 26.68 16.84
C ALA A 792 36.13 25.78 16.61
N VAL A 793 36.73 25.81 15.41
CA VAL A 793 37.97 25.09 15.09
C VAL A 793 39.15 25.64 15.90
N GLN A 794 39.23 26.96 16.06
CA GLN A 794 40.27 27.59 16.85
C GLN A 794 40.14 27.22 18.34
N GLU A 795 38.93 27.30 18.90
CA GLU A 795 38.64 26.87 20.27
C GLU A 795 39.02 25.39 20.50
N ALA A 796 38.65 24.52 19.55
CA ALA A 796 39.04 23.11 19.56
C ALA A 796 40.56 22.93 19.58
N ARG A 797 41.30 23.70 18.77
CA ARG A 797 42.77 23.65 18.73
C ARG A 797 43.39 24.12 20.04
N GLU A 798 42.87 25.18 20.65
CA GLU A 798 43.42 25.73 21.89
C GLU A 798 43.23 24.79 23.09
N HIS A 799 42.08 24.13 23.19
CA HIS A 799 41.77 23.26 24.34
C HIS A 799 42.18 21.80 24.15
N LEU A 800 42.31 21.32 22.91
CA LEU A 800 42.61 19.91 22.59
C LEU A 800 44.05 19.67 22.07
N VAL A 801 44.96 20.64 22.19
CA VAL A 801 46.37 20.58 21.70
C VAL A 801 47.06 19.23 21.96
N ASP A 802 46.89 18.67 23.16
CA ASP A 802 47.63 17.48 23.61
C ASP A 802 46.98 16.14 23.23
N ALA A 803 45.80 16.15 22.60
CA ALA A 803 45.04 14.94 22.28
C ALA A 803 45.03 14.69 20.76
N THR A 804 45.74 13.64 20.31
CA THR A 804 45.89 13.32 18.88
C THR A 804 44.84 12.34 18.37
N ALA A 805 44.32 11.46 19.24
CA ALA A 805 43.31 10.46 18.91
C ALA A 805 41.90 10.89 19.36
N MET A 806 40.88 10.49 18.59
CA MET A 806 39.48 10.85 18.84
C MET A 806 38.95 10.42 20.23
N PRO A 807 39.29 9.22 20.76
CA PRO A 807 38.89 8.83 22.11
C PRO A 807 39.47 9.74 23.19
N ASP A 808 40.73 10.15 23.05
CA ASP A 808 41.42 11.03 24.00
C ASP A 808 40.84 12.45 23.97
N MET A 809 40.52 12.96 22.77
CA MET A 809 39.82 14.23 22.60
C MET A 809 38.43 14.20 23.27
N CYS A 810 37.66 13.13 23.06
CA CYS A 810 36.33 13.00 23.67
C CYS A 810 36.39 12.85 25.20
N LYS A 811 37.45 12.21 25.73
CA LYS A 811 37.70 12.12 27.18
C LYS A 811 38.04 13.49 27.76
N LYS A 812 38.94 14.26 27.13
CA LYS A 812 39.29 15.62 27.55
C LYS A 812 38.09 16.56 27.48
N LEU A 813 37.23 16.44 26.46
CA LEU A 813 35.98 17.19 26.37
C LEU A 813 34.99 16.84 27.49
N ARG A 814 34.91 15.57 27.90
CA ARG A 814 34.10 15.16 29.05
C ARG A 814 34.60 15.83 30.33
N ASP A 815 35.91 15.76 30.59
CA ASP A 815 36.52 16.37 31.78
C ASP A 815 36.29 17.90 31.80
N LEU A 816 36.36 18.56 30.65
CA LEU A 816 36.05 19.99 30.49
C LEU A 816 34.56 20.29 30.76
N GLY A 817 33.65 19.46 30.25
CA GLY A 817 32.21 19.60 30.43
C GLY A 817 31.72 19.38 31.87
N GLU A 818 32.46 18.62 32.68
CA GLU A 818 32.19 18.36 34.09
C GLU A 818 32.80 19.42 35.04
N SER A 819 33.72 20.26 34.54
CA SER A 819 34.36 21.30 35.34
C SER A 819 33.47 22.54 35.52
N ASN A 820 33.14 22.89 36.77
CA ASN A 820 32.23 24.00 37.13
C ASN A 820 32.90 25.39 37.20
N GLY A 821 34.12 25.55 36.65
CA GLY A 821 34.91 26.77 36.83
C GLY A 821 34.94 27.67 35.61
N GLY A 822 34.37 28.88 35.71
CA GLY A 822 34.72 30.17 35.07
C GLY A 822 35.38 30.28 33.68
N VAL A 823 35.33 29.27 32.80
CA VAL A 823 35.86 29.33 31.43
C VAL A 823 34.87 30.06 30.52
N ARG A 824 35.37 30.90 29.60
CA ARG A 824 34.56 31.70 28.65
C ARG A 824 33.59 30.81 27.87
N ASP A 825 32.36 31.31 27.69
CA ASP A 825 31.33 30.68 26.86
C ASP A 825 31.81 30.55 25.40
N GLY A 826 31.80 29.32 24.87
CA GLY A 826 32.26 28.98 23.52
C GLY A 826 31.58 27.72 22.99
N ILE A 827 31.65 27.49 21.67
CA ILE A 827 30.94 26.39 20.98
C ILE A 827 31.46 25.04 21.43
N LEU A 828 32.77 24.93 21.66
CA LEU A 828 33.39 23.71 22.14
C LEU A 828 32.91 23.38 23.56
N MET A 829 32.86 24.38 24.44
CA MET A 829 32.41 24.20 25.83
C MET A 829 30.91 23.89 25.90
N ASP A 830 30.08 24.56 25.10
CA ASP A 830 28.65 24.27 25.01
C ASP A 830 28.40 22.84 24.50
N GLY A 831 29.15 22.41 23.47
CA GLY A 831 29.12 21.04 22.95
C GLY A 831 29.59 20.00 23.97
N ALA A 832 30.67 20.28 24.70
CA ALA A 832 31.21 19.43 25.75
C ALA A 832 30.24 19.24 26.93
N ARG A 833 29.60 20.33 27.36
CA ARG A 833 28.59 20.33 28.41
C ARG A 833 27.34 19.55 27.99
N LEU A 834 26.83 19.79 26.78
CA LEU A 834 25.70 19.05 26.24
C LEU A 834 26.01 17.56 26.08
N GLY A 835 27.19 17.21 25.56
CA GLY A 835 27.63 15.81 25.45
C GLY A 835 27.70 15.11 26.80
N SER A 836 28.29 15.76 27.81
CA SER A 836 28.40 15.22 29.17
C SER A 836 27.02 15.06 29.83
N GLN A 837 26.13 16.03 29.62
CA GLN A 837 24.73 15.99 30.03
C GLN A 837 23.98 14.82 29.41
N LEU A 838 24.07 14.61 28.09
CA LEU A 838 23.42 13.48 27.39
C LEU A 838 23.96 12.11 27.86
N MET A 839 25.23 12.05 28.23
CA MET A 839 25.85 10.84 28.78
C MET A 839 25.40 10.55 30.22
N ALA A 840 25.28 11.59 31.06
CA ALA A 840 24.87 11.47 32.47
C ALA A 840 23.34 11.28 32.65
N ALA A 841 22.54 11.87 31.76
CA ALA A 841 21.08 11.87 31.79
C ALA A 841 20.44 10.51 31.48
N SER A 842 21.06 9.69 30.63
CA SER A 842 20.44 8.45 30.14
C SER A 842 21.18 7.21 30.62
N TYR A 843 20.51 6.38 31.43
CA TYR A 843 20.97 5.03 31.77
C TYR A 843 20.89 4.04 30.59
N ASP A 844 20.18 4.39 29.50
CA ASP A 844 19.94 3.52 28.33
C ASP A 844 20.43 4.16 27.02
N SER A 845 21.49 3.59 26.43
CA SER A 845 22.10 4.02 25.15
C SER A 845 21.07 4.05 24.01
N ARG A 846 20.08 3.14 24.00
CA ARG A 846 19.08 3.08 22.94
C ARG A 846 18.20 4.33 22.89
N ARG A 847 17.78 4.84 24.05
CA ARG A 847 16.95 6.05 24.13
C ARG A 847 17.72 7.29 23.68
N ARG A 848 19.02 7.38 24.01
CA ARG A 848 19.90 8.47 23.59
C ARG A 848 20.03 8.53 22.08
N TRP A 849 20.33 7.39 21.43
CA TRP A 849 20.48 7.33 19.98
C TRP A 849 19.18 7.59 19.22
N LYS A 850 18.05 7.10 19.73
CA LYS A 850 16.74 7.43 19.17
C LYS A 850 16.46 8.93 19.21
N LEU A 851 16.71 9.58 20.35
CA LEU A 851 16.54 11.03 20.47
C LEU A 851 17.46 11.80 19.52
N LEU A 852 18.74 11.43 19.45
CA LEU A 852 19.70 12.08 18.55
C LEU A 852 19.27 11.92 17.08
N ALA A 853 18.75 10.75 16.68
CA ALA A 853 18.23 10.54 15.33
C ALA A 853 17.02 11.43 15.03
N GLU A 854 16.08 11.56 15.96
CA GLU A 854 14.91 12.43 15.85
C GLU A 854 15.31 13.92 15.75
N VAL A 855 16.22 14.38 16.62
CA VAL A 855 16.74 15.76 16.62
C VAL A 855 17.43 16.10 15.30
N TRP A 856 18.32 15.22 14.81
CA TRP A 856 19.02 15.46 13.55
C TRP A 856 18.09 15.41 12.34
N ALA A 857 17.08 14.53 12.33
CA ALA A 857 16.08 14.49 11.27
C ALA A 857 15.25 15.79 11.22
N GLU A 858 14.82 16.29 12.38
CA GLU A 858 14.12 17.58 12.48
C GLU A 858 15.02 18.76 12.09
N LEU A 859 16.29 18.76 12.52
CA LEU A 859 17.23 19.85 12.22
C LEU A 859 17.53 19.95 10.72
N VAL A 860 17.65 18.82 10.02
CA VAL A 860 17.81 18.83 8.55
C VAL A 860 16.57 19.39 7.86
N LEU A 861 15.36 19.01 8.30
CA LEU A 861 14.12 19.56 7.77
C LEU A 861 13.99 21.07 8.03
N PHE A 862 14.55 21.54 9.14
CA PHE A 862 14.55 22.95 9.51
C PHE A 862 15.60 23.76 8.75
N LEU A 863 16.78 23.20 8.46
CA LEU A 863 17.85 23.85 7.69
C LEU A 863 17.60 23.81 6.18
N ALA A 864 16.74 22.92 5.70
CA ALA A 864 16.52 22.71 4.28
C ALA A 864 15.84 23.87 3.54
N PRO A 865 14.84 24.61 4.08
CA PRO A 865 14.30 25.77 3.41
C PRO A 865 15.32 26.92 3.46
N SER A 866 15.90 27.24 2.31
CA SER A 866 16.80 28.38 2.12
C SER A 866 16.37 29.19 0.89
N ASP A 867 16.63 30.49 0.92
CA ASP A 867 16.26 31.41 -0.16
C ASP A 867 17.28 31.42 -1.31
N ASN A 868 18.46 30.83 -1.10
CA ASN A 868 19.54 30.80 -2.09
C ASN A 868 19.33 29.70 -3.13
N ALA A 869 18.33 29.88 -3.99
CA ALA A 869 18.03 28.96 -5.08
C ALA A 869 19.21 28.81 -6.06
N ASP A 870 20.05 29.85 -6.22
CA ASP A 870 21.24 29.81 -7.07
C ASP A 870 22.29 28.82 -6.53
N ALA A 871 22.53 28.80 -5.21
CA ALA A 871 23.42 27.80 -4.60
C ALA A 871 22.91 26.37 -4.77
N HIS A 872 21.59 26.16 -4.68
CA HIS A 872 20.99 24.87 -5.02
C HIS A 872 21.16 24.53 -6.50
N ALA A 873 21.09 25.50 -7.42
CA ALA A 873 21.32 25.29 -8.86
C ALA A 873 22.78 24.92 -9.16
N GLU A 874 23.74 25.58 -8.52
CA GLU A 874 25.17 25.23 -8.62
C GLU A 874 25.45 23.83 -8.07
N SER A 875 24.81 23.47 -6.95
CA SER A 875 24.87 22.11 -6.39
C SER A 875 24.32 21.06 -7.37
N LEU A 876 23.21 21.35 -8.06
CA LEU A 876 22.66 20.46 -9.08
C LEU A 876 23.68 20.19 -10.20
N ALA A 877 24.41 21.21 -10.65
CA ALA A 877 25.44 21.08 -11.70
C ALA A 877 26.64 20.19 -11.27
N ARG A 878 26.91 20.08 -9.96
CA ARG A 878 28.00 19.26 -9.39
C ARG A 878 27.59 17.82 -9.04
N GLY A 879 26.35 17.41 -9.35
CA GLY A 879 25.83 16.07 -9.07
C GLY A 879 24.92 15.98 -7.84
N GLY A 880 24.50 17.13 -7.30
CA GLY A 880 23.41 17.33 -6.33
C GLY A 880 23.70 16.96 -4.89
N GLU A 881 23.14 17.76 -3.99
CA GLU A 881 23.19 17.53 -2.55
C GLU A 881 21.91 16.85 -2.02
N PHE A 882 22.06 16.05 -0.97
CA PHE A 882 20.91 15.49 -0.24
C PHE A 882 19.99 16.61 0.28
N MET A 883 20.56 17.72 0.74
CA MET A 883 19.82 18.91 1.17
C MET A 883 18.95 19.49 0.05
N THR A 884 19.41 19.50 -1.21
CA THR A 884 18.63 19.98 -2.35
C THR A 884 17.39 19.13 -2.62
N HIS A 885 17.42 17.83 -2.31
CA HIS A 885 16.24 16.96 -2.41
C HIS A 885 15.20 17.30 -1.36
N ILE A 886 15.63 17.59 -0.13
CA ILE A 886 14.74 18.00 0.95
C ILE A 886 14.18 19.40 0.66
N TRP A 887 15.02 20.35 0.20
CA TRP A 887 14.60 21.69 -0.21
C TRP A 887 13.51 21.66 -1.30
N ALA A 888 13.66 20.83 -2.34
CA ALA A 888 12.65 20.67 -3.38
C ALA A 888 11.35 20.09 -2.82
N LEU A 889 11.42 19.04 -1.99
CA LEU A 889 10.25 18.43 -1.35
C LEU A 889 9.49 19.43 -0.47
N LEU A 890 10.19 20.22 0.34
CA LEU A 890 9.60 21.24 1.20
C LEU A 890 9.00 22.41 0.41
N THR A 891 9.61 22.77 -0.73
CA THR A 891 9.04 23.74 -1.68
C THR A 891 7.63 23.31 -2.12
N HIS A 892 7.45 22.04 -2.45
CA HIS A 892 6.12 21.51 -2.85
C HIS A 892 5.15 21.36 -1.69
N ALA A 893 5.65 21.26 -0.47
CA ALA A 893 4.84 21.38 0.73
C ALA A 893 4.46 22.84 1.04
N GLY A 894 4.88 23.80 0.22
CA GLY A 894 4.60 25.22 0.42
C GLY A 894 5.44 25.86 1.51
N ILE A 895 6.60 25.29 1.84
CA ILE A 895 7.53 25.78 2.87
C ILE A 895 8.77 26.35 2.20
N LEU A 896 8.88 27.68 2.21
CA LEU A 896 9.97 28.41 1.55
C LEU A 896 11.04 28.86 2.55
N ASP A 897 10.60 29.41 3.69
CA ASP A 897 11.43 29.93 4.78
C ASP A 897 11.07 29.18 6.08
N PRO A 898 12.06 28.84 6.94
CA PRO A 898 11.80 28.29 8.28
C PRO A 898 10.98 29.19 9.22
N THR A 899 10.80 30.48 8.91
CA THR A 899 10.17 31.50 9.77
C THR A 899 8.79 31.98 9.29
N GLU A 900 8.39 31.72 8.04
CA GLU A 900 7.09 32.14 7.50
C GLU A 900 6.00 31.06 7.65
N ASP A 901 5.19 31.16 8.72
CA ASP A 901 3.76 30.88 8.55
C ASP A 901 3.17 32.10 7.84
N ASN A 902 2.82 31.96 6.55
CA ASN A 902 2.10 32.98 5.80
C ASN A 902 0.67 33.14 6.36
N ALA A 903 0.57 33.77 7.53
CA ALA A 903 -0.62 34.40 8.05
C ALA A 903 -0.63 35.86 7.58
N GLY A 904 -0.96 36.03 6.29
CA GLY A 904 -1.60 37.22 5.73
C GLY A 904 -0.69 38.30 5.16
N TRP A 905 -0.80 38.56 3.85
CA TRP A 905 -0.53 39.88 3.26
C TRP A 905 -1.44 40.15 2.05
N LEU A 906 -2.49 40.95 2.27
CA LEU A 906 -2.98 42.05 1.42
C LEU A 906 -4.16 42.74 2.13
N LYS A 907 -3.81 43.80 2.87
CA LYS A 907 -4.30 45.14 2.52
C LYS A 907 -3.48 45.62 1.34
#